data_AF-A0A8T4FQV2-F1
#
_entry.id   AF-A0A8T4FQV2-F1
#
_cell.length_a   1.000
_cell.length_b   1.000
_cell.length_c   1.000
_cell.angle_alpha   90.00
_cell.angle_beta   90.00
_cell.angle_gamma   90.00
#
_symmetry.space_group_name_H-M   'P 1'
#
loop_
_entity.id
_entity.type
_entity.pdbx_description
1 polymer ?
#
loop_
_entity_poly.entity_id
_entity_poly.type
_entity_poly.pdbx_seq_one_letter_code
_entity_poly.pdbx_strand_id
1 'polypeptide(L)'
;MKAIGENNPKVTPDVIKQIASAIGKTTVSDGQAVFRPADEADLAKAVPMILAEGAAVVPLSRKKGCAEDVVLVDTSAMNSIVCIDEVAMTVKVQVGCKIADLEAAVCEKGFTLGAFPGGVDSTVEDFVYSEDAVLGSYKYGTVKDCIYNVCAVACDGEVIETAYDNIGYYMSGYNLTQTMVASYGRLGIITSVTFKLSPRGVVKTVSYGFPDYSSMQAAFQKIAQEPSLKPLHISFNAEKKCSILAFQGKEEFVDLDISAADAIMADAGAVKRDCPDACWSKMAGCDCVNPKYVTAYVPLKNLAAFLNAEASVGKLAGTVADRSTAAVKLAADVDKDVVDAFADKAEELGGRSSSRCFSKYRDEATNAFARRIEAGFMGASVEEPKLSRTVTPAIIDKLKAIVGEKNVTTSDMDRILYSHDMAPLPKEAGMAFKNMPDVIVRPETTEQIAHVVRLAYAHGIPIIPRGNASWGLGGCMPTAAGILIDMSSKMNKVLEINTEELYVKVQAGCTWKNLLEACMKKGYIIGSYPSSFPAGTIGAWISTNGMGVGSYKYGSAKDNVLNSEVIVDDGSIVTTGFNGVGSYRATYNLNQFFSGAEGTLGTLATVTFRIYPMGEIRCLAYEFDALKAMDGPIQDMVADPSARPLHVAWSDYN
;
A
#
# COMPACT_ATOMS: atom_id res chain seq x y z
N MET A 1 17.13 -10.87 -6.32
CA MET A 1 18.24 -10.11 -5.72
C MET A 1 19.33 -9.84 -6.75
N LYS A 2 19.69 -8.55 -6.89
CA LYS A 2 20.07 -7.77 -8.10
C LYS A 2 18.95 -7.57 -9.13
N ALA A 3 18.87 -6.34 -9.64
CA ALA A 3 17.79 -5.90 -10.53
C ALA A 3 17.91 -6.58 -11.91
N ILE A 4 16.76 -7.00 -12.47
CA ILE A 4 16.65 -7.30 -13.90
C ILE A 4 17.07 -6.04 -14.67
N GLY A 5 18.17 -6.12 -15.43
CA GLY A 5 18.64 -5.04 -16.31
C GLY A 5 19.93 -4.33 -15.93
N GLU A 6 20.61 -4.71 -14.84
CA GLU A 6 21.99 -4.28 -14.60
C GLU A 6 22.97 -5.17 -15.37
N ASN A 7 24.07 -4.60 -15.89
CA ASN A 7 25.15 -5.32 -16.57
C ASN A 7 25.80 -6.31 -15.58
N ASN A 8 25.18 -7.47 -15.40
CA ASN A 8 25.69 -8.51 -14.54
C ASN A 8 26.88 -9.21 -15.23
N PRO A 9 27.93 -9.58 -14.48
CA PRO A 9 28.95 -10.48 -14.98
C PRO A 9 28.29 -11.83 -15.30
N LYS A 10 28.56 -12.36 -16.50
CA LYS A 10 28.02 -13.65 -16.94
C LYS A 10 28.41 -14.76 -15.97
N VAL A 11 27.43 -15.44 -15.39
CA VAL A 11 27.63 -16.68 -14.65
C VAL A 11 28.17 -17.74 -15.61
N THR A 12 29.37 -18.27 -15.33
CA THR A 12 29.99 -19.28 -16.19
C THR A 12 29.41 -20.68 -15.90
N PRO A 13 29.48 -21.63 -16.85
CA PRO A 13 29.11 -23.02 -16.60
C PRO A 13 29.84 -23.67 -15.40
N ASP A 14 31.02 -23.18 -15.05
CA ASP A 14 31.79 -23.66 -13.89
C ASP A 14 31.22 -23.15 -12.57
N VAL A 15 30.76 -21.89 -12.51
CA VAL A 15 30.01 -21.35 -11.37
C VAL A 15 28.71 -22.13 -11.18
N ILE A 16 27.98 -22.44 -12.26
CA ILE A 16 26.77 -23.28 -12.21
C ILE A 16 27.08 -24.67 -11.64
N LYS A 17 28.18 -25.31 -12.04
CA LYS A 17 28.61 -26.60 -11.49
C LYS A 17 29.02 -26.50 -10.02
N GLN A 18 29.70 -25.43 -9.62
CA GLN A 18 30.08 -25.20 -8.22
C GLN A 18 28.85 -25.01 -7.33
N ILE A 19 27.90 -24.18 -7.78
CA ILE A 19 26.60 -23.97 -7.12
C ILE A 19 25.84 -25.30 -7.01
N ALA A 20 25.76 -26.08 -8.10
CA ALA A 20 25.11 -27.39 -8.10
C ALA A 20 25.78 -28.41 -7.17
N SER A 21 27.12 -28.40 -7.09
CA SER A 21 27.92 -29.26 -6.22
C SER A 21 27.79 -28.87 -4.73
N ALA A 22 27.71 -27.58 -4.44
CA ALA A 22 27.73 -27.05 -3.08
C ALA A 22 26.37 -27.11 -2.37
N ILE A 23 25.28 -26.96 -3.13
CA ILE A 23 23.92 -26.88 -2.59
C ILE A 23 23.23 -28.25 -2.64
N GLY A 24 23.54 -29.10 -3.63
CA GLY A 24 22.73 -30.27 -3.96
C GLY A 24 21.33 -29.87 -4.45
N LYS A 25 20.59 -30.77 -5.09
CA LYS A 25 19.21 -30.51 -5.59
C LYS A 25 19.09 -29.42 -6.68
N THR A 26 20.17 -29.08 -7.37
CA THR A 26 20.15 -28.17 -8.53
C THR A 26 20.02 -28.96 -9.83
N THR A 27 19.05 -28.60 -10.66
CA THR A 27 18.96 -29.09 -12.04
C THR A 27 19.42 -28.00 -13.00
N VAL A 28 20.28 -28.35 -13.96
CA VAL A 28 20.67 -27.46 -15.05
C VAL A 28 19.86 -27.85 -16.28
N SER A 29 19.02 -26.93 -16.78
CA SER A 29 18.28 -27.09 -18.03
C SER A 29 18.52 -25.87 -18.90
N ASP A 30 18.84 -26.08 -20.19
CA ASP A 30 19.01 -25.01 -21.18
C ASP A 30 19.99 -23.88 -20.78
N GLY A 31 21.04 -24.21 -20.03
CA GLY A 31 22.04 -23.24 -19.57
C GLY A 31 21.66 -22.43 -18.33
N GLN A 32 20.46 -22.62 -17.78
CA GLN A 32 20.00 -21.97 -16.54
C GLN A 32 20.05 -22.95 -15.35
N ALA A 33 20.56 -22.46 -14.21
CA ALA A 33 20.56 -23.20 -12.96
C ALA A 33 19.23 -23.02 -12.23
N VAL A 34 18.53 -24.12 -11.95
CA VAL A 34 17.32 -24.11 -11.11
C VAL A 34 17.63 -24.80 -9.79
N PHE A 35 17.51 -24.06 -8.71
CA PHE A 35 17.65 -24.53 -7.33
C PHE A 35 16.26 -24.74 -6.72
N ARG A 36 16.00 -25.94 -6.22
CA ARG A 36 14.73 -26.30 -5.57
C ARG A 36 14.95 -26.56 -4.07
N PRO A 37 14.81 -25.53 -3.20
CA PRO A 37 14.94 -25.70 -1.75
C PRO A 37 13.83 -26.60 -1.18
N ALA A 38 14.16 -27.42 -0.18
CA ALA A 38 13.13 -28.15 0.57
C ALA A 38 12.44 -27.27 1.62
N ASP A 39 13.17 -26.32 2.19
CA ASP A 39 12.73 -25.45 3.26
C ASP A 39 13.48 -24.10 3.25
N GLU A 40 13.17 -23.25 4.23
CA GLU A 40 13.80 -21.94 4.40
C GLU A 40 15.30 -22.04 4.74
N ALA A 41 15.73 -23.09 5.44
CA ALA A 41 17.13 -23.26 5.82
C ALA A 41 18.01 -23.59 4.61
N ASP A 42 17.50 -24.40 3.68
CA ASP A 42 18.13 -24.65 2.37
C ASP A 42 18.35 -23.32 1.61
N LEU A 43 17.35 -22.42 1.62
CA LEU A 43 17.44 -21.09 1.01
C LEU A 43 18.45 -20.18 1.72
N ALA A 44 18.37 -20.07 3.04
CA ALA A 44 19.25 -19.26 3.88
C ALA A 44 20.74 -19.61 3.66
N LYS A 45 21.03 -20.91 3.45
CA LYS A 45 22.38 -21.37 3.12
C LYS A 45 22.76 -21.06 1.65
N ALA A 46 21.85 -21.27 0.71
CA ALA A 46 22.12 -21.17 -0.71
C ALA A 46 22.30 -19.73 -1.21
N VAL A 47 21.45 -18.80 -0.76
CA VAL A 47 21.41 -17.42 -1.27
C VAL A 47 22.76 -16.70 -1.14
N PRO A 48 23.44 -16.69 0.02
CA PRO A 48 24.73 -16.01 0.16
C PRO A 48 25.82 -16.64 -0.68
N MET A 49 25.80 -17.97 -0.80
CA MET A 49 26.78 -18.71 -1.61
C MET A 49 26.63 -18.37 -3.10
N ILE A 50 25.40 -18.28 -3.61
CA ILE A 50 25.14 -17.89 -4.99
C ILE A 50 25.62 -16.46 -5.24
N LEU A 51 25.30 -15.54 -4.32
CA LEU A 51 25.68 -14.13 -4.45
C LEU A 51 27.19 -13.91 -4.34
N ALA A 52 27.90 -14.71 -3.52
CA ALA A 52 29.36 -14.67 -3.39
C ALA A 52 30.09 -15.03 -4.69
N GLU A 53 29.49 -15.88 -5.52
CA GLU A 53 29.99 -16.20 -6.87
C GLU A 53 29.62 -15.14 -7.93
N GLY A 54 28.98 -14.04 -7.51
CA GLY A 54 28.57 -12.94 -8.39
C GLY A 54 27.30 -13.20 -9.20
N ALA A 55 26.62 -14.33 -8.98
CA ALA A 55 25.38 -14.70 -9.66
C ALA A 55 24.15 -14.02 -9.01
N ALA A 56 23.13 -13.71 -9.80
CA ALA A 56 21.85 -13.20 -9.28
C ALA A 56 20.91 -14.34 -8.90
N VAL A 57 20.10 -14.13 -7.86
CA VAL A 57 19.06 -15.08 -7.41
C VAL A 57 17.69 -14.53 -7.75
N VAL A 58 16.87 -15.30 -8.46
CA VAL A 58 15.54 -14.86 -8.90
C VAL A 58 14.50 -15.96 -8.65
N PRO A 59 13.33 -15.64 -8.06
CA PRO A 59 12.22 -16.59 -7.98
C PRO A 59 11.81 -17.09 -9.37
N LEU A 60 11.50 -18.37 -9.53
CA LEU A 60 11.14 -18.96 -10.83
C LEU A 60 9.91 -18.27 -11.45
N SER A 61 8.94 -17.86 -10.64
CA SER A 61 7.78 -17.04 -11.04
C SER A 61 8.13 -15.68 -11.64
N ARG A 62 9.37 -15.22 -11.46
CA ARG A 62 9.89 -13.93 -11.95
C ARG A 62 10.94 -14.06 -13.05
N LYS A 63 11.07 -15.24 -13.66
CA LYS A 63 12.04 -15.50 -14.76
C LYS A 63 11.85 -14.63 -16.02
N LYS A 64 10.64 -14.10 -16.28
CA LYS A 64 10.33 -13.39 -17.52
C LYS A 64 11.16 -12.10 -17.62
N GLY A 65 11.96 -11.98 -18.69
CA GLY A 65 12.83 -10.83 -18.91
C GLY A 65 14.16 -10.89 -18.15
N CYS A 66 14.44 -11.98 -17.43
CA CYS A 66 15.76 -12.22 -16.85
C CYS A 66 16.75 -12.66 -17.93
N ALA A 67 18.01 -12.27 -17.76
CA ALA A 67 19.11 -12.76 -18.58
C ALA A 67 19.39 -14.25 -18.29
N GLU A 68 20.14 -14.93 -19.16
CA GLU A 68 20.44 -16.37 -19.06
C GLU A 68 21.36 -16.72 -17.88
N ASP A 69 21.93 -15.72 -17.20
CA ASP A 69 22.95 -15.82 -16.17
C ASP A 69 22.40 -15.64 -14.73
N VAL A 70 21.19 -16.14 -14.46
CA VAL A 70 20.57 -16.11 -13.12
C VAL A 70 20.35 -17.51 -12.56
N VAL A 71 20.41 -17.64 -11.23
CA VAL A 71 19.94 -18.85 -10.54
C VAL A 71 18.47 -18.68 -10.20
N LEU A 72 17.65 -19.58 -10.74
CA LEU A 72 16.21 -19.59 -10.51
C LEU A 72 15.89 -20.41 -9.26
N VAL A 73 15.07 -19.85 -8.37
CA VAL A 73 14.59 -20.54 -7.17
C VAL A 73 13.19 -21.12 -7.46
N ASP A 74 13.09 -22.44 -7.48
CA ASP A 74 11.82 -23.16 -7.57
C ASP A 74 11.31 -23.49 -6.15
N THR A 75 10.36 -22.71 -5.65
CA THR A 75 9.77 -22.92 -4.32
C THR A 75 8.68 -23.99 -4.29
N SER A 76 8.45 -24.74 -5.37
CA SER A 76 7.36 -25.72 -5.46
C SER A 76 7.45 -26.89 -4.49
N ALA A 77 8.58 -27.09 -3.80
CA ALA A 77 8.71 -28.05 -2.69
C ALA A 77 8.30 -27.46 -1.32
N MET A 78 8.22 -26.13 -1.20
CA MET A 78 7.75 -25.40 -0.02
C MET A 78 6.26 -25.07 -0.19
N ASN A 79 5.41 -26.10 -0.16
CA ASN A 79 4.00 -26.01 -0.56
C ASN A 79 3.01 -26.47 0.53
N SER A 80 3.37 -26.30 1.81
CA SER A 80 2.49 -26.59 2.94
C SER A 80 1.67 -25.38 3.39
N ILE A 81 0.38 -25.61 3.66
CA ILE A 81 -0.41 -24.77 4.56
C ILE A 81 0.05 -25.09 5.98
N VAL A 82 0.59 -24.09 6.69
CA VAL A 82 1.24 -24.29 8.00
C VAL A 82 0.21 -24.29 9.12
N CYS A 83 -0.68 -23.29 9.14
CA CYS A 83 -1.78 -23.22 10.09
C CYS A 83 -2.93 -22.37 9.54
N ILE A 84 -4.17 -22.72 9.92
CA ILE A 84 -5.35 -21.88 9.77
C ILE A 84 -5.85 -21.59 11.19
N ASP A 85 -5.83 -20.33 11.60
CA ASP A 85 -6.35 -19.87 12.89
C ASP A 85 -7.72 -19.24 12.67
N GLU A 86 -8.77 -19.95 13.08
CA GLU A 86 -10.17 -19.52 12.91
C GLU A 86 -10.54 -18.39 13.88
N VAL A 87 -9.79 -18.21 14.99
CA VAL A 87 -10.03 -17.17 16.00
C VAL A 87 -9.32 -15.89 15.61
N ALA A 88 -8.04 -15.97 15.26
CA ALA A 88 -7.29 -14.82 14.73
C ALA A 88 -7.71 -14.47 13.30
N MET A 89 -8.43 -15.38 12.62
CA MET A 89 -8.84 -15.27 11.23
C MET A 89 -7.62 -15.08 10.32
N THR A 90 -6.65 -15.98 10.41
CA THR A 90 -5.42 -15.94 9.61
C THR A 90 -5.06 -17.31 9.06
N VAL A 91 -4.27 -17.33 7.98
CA VAL A 91 -3.66 -18.56 7.46
C VAL A 91 -2.19 -18.32 7.13
N LYS A 92 -1.30 -19.10 7.73
CA LYS A 92 0.13 -19.12 7.39
C LYS A 92 0.37 -20.21 6.36
N VAL A 93 1.06 -19.85 5.27
CA VAL A 93 1.25 -20.72 4.11
C VAL A 93 2.63 -20.53 3.52
N GLN A 94 3.25 -21.61 3.04
CA GLN A 94 4.50 -21.54 2.29
C GLN A 94 4.26 -21.06 0.85
N VAL A 95 5.24 -20.36 0.28
CA VAL A 95 5.02 -19.64 -0.97
C VAL A 95 4.82 -20.52 -2.22
N GLY A 96 5.22 -21.79 -2.17
CA GLY A 96 5.04 -22.74 -3.26
C GLY A 96 3.62 -23.27 -3.39
N CYS A 97 2.73 -23.02 -2.42
CA CYS A 97 1.32 -23.40 -2.50
C CYS A 97 0.62 -22.72 -3.67
N LYS A 98 -0.35 -23.40 -4.27
CA LYS A 98 -1.29 -22.81 -5.21
C LYS A 98 -2.35 -22.00 -4.48
N ILE A 99 -2.74 -20.85 -5.04
CA ILE A 99 -3.80 -20.04 -4.44
C ILE A 99 -5.14 -20.78 -4.50
N ALA A 100 -5.41 -21.58 -5.53
CA ALA A 100 -6.65 -22.35 -5.59
C ALA A 100 -6.76 -23.37 -4.44
N ASP A 101 -5.67 -24.07 -4.11
CA ASP A 101 -5.63 -25.04 -3.01
C ASP A 101 -5.78 -24.34 -1.65
N LEU A 102 -5.11 -23.18 -1.48
CA LEU A 102 -5.22 -22.36 -0.28
C LEU A 102 -6.65 -21.82 -0.08
N GLU A 103 -7.25 -21.26 -1.12
CA GLU A 103 -8.63 -20.74 -1.07
C GLU A 103 -9.63 -21.86 -0.78
N ALA A 104 -9.43 -23.06 -1.34
CA ALA A 104 -10.26 -24.23 -1.05
C ALA A 104 -10.18 -24.63 0.44
N ALA A 105 -8.97 -24.71 0.99
CA ALA A 105 -8.75 -25.07 2.39
C ALA A 105 -9.39 -24.08 3.38
N VAL A 106 -9.29 -22.77 3.12
CA VAL A 106 -9.93 -21.76 3.99
C VAL A 106 -11.44 -21.69 3.77
N CYS A 107 -11.91 -21.99 2.55
CA CYS A 107 -13.34 -22.11 2.24
C CYS A 107 -14.03 -23.24 3.00
N GLU A 108 -13.36 -24.37 3.21
CA GLU A 108 -13.85 -25.48 4.05
C GLU A 108 -14.05 -25.06 5.52
N LYS A 109 -13.30 -24.03 5.95
CA LYS A 109 -13.41 -23.42 7.28
C LYS A 109 -14.40 -22.26 7.35
N GLY A 110 -15.11 -21.96 6.27
CA GLY A 110 -16.09 -20.86 6.22
C GLY A 110 -15.49 -19.48 5.93
N PHE A 111 -14.22 -19.42 5.51
CA PHE A 111 -13.51 -18.18 5.22
C PHE A 111 -13.15 -18.04 3.73
N THR A 112 -12.56 -16.89 3.39
CA THR A 112 -11.94 -16.58 2.08
C THR A 112 -10.70 -15.72 2.31
N LEU A 113 -9.73 -15.78 1.39
CA LEU A 113 -8.57 -14.89 1.36
C LEU A 113 -8.94 -13.42 1.06
N GLY A 114 -10.17 -13.16 0.60
CA GLY A 114 -10.66 -11.83 0.27
C GLY A 114 -10.26 -11.40 -1.14
N ALA A 115 -8.95 -11.22 -1.39
CA ALA A 115 -8.41 -10.93 -2.72
C ALA A 115 -7.51 -12.06 -3.21
N PHE A 116 -7.73 -12.53 -4.45
CA PHE A 116 -7.01 -13.66 -5.03
C PHE A 116 -6.98 -13.58 -6.57
N PRO A 117 -5.96 -14.13 -7.25
CA PRO A 117 -5.81 -14.03 -8.70
C PRO A 117 -6.91 -14.81 -9.42
N GLY A 118 -7.30 -14.33 -10.59
CA GLY A 118 -8.20 -15.04 -11.50
C GLY A 118 -7.52 -15.39 -12.82
N GLY A 119 -8.10 -16.32 -13.58
CA GLY A 119 -7.63 -16.78 -14.88
C GLY A 119 -6.56 -17.87 -14.81
N VAL A 120 -5.55 -17.69 -13.96
CA VAL A 120 -4.42 -18.63 -13.81
C VAL A 120 -4.25 -19.01 -12.35
N ASP A 121 -4.04 -20.29 -12.08
CA ASP A 121 -3.70 -20.78 -10.74
C ASP A 121 -2.23 -20.49 -10.41
N SER A 122 -2.01 -19.26 -9.93
CA SER A 122 -0.71 -18.76 -9.46
C SER A 122 -0.30 -19.41 -8.13
N THR A 123 1.01 -19.50 -7.90
CA THR A 123 1.56 -19.80 -6.57
C THR A 123 1.44 -18.58 -5.66
N VAL A 124 1.53 -18.80 -4.34
CA VAL A 124 1.55 -17.72 -3.34
C VAL A 124 2.69 -16.74 -3.62
N GLU A 125 3.90 -17.21 -3.98
CA GLU A 125 5.00 -16.29 -4.36
C GLU A 125 4.64 -15.38 -5.55
N ASP A 126 4.07 -15.93 -6.63
CA ASP A 126 3.74 -15.17 -7.83
C ASP A 126 2.69 -14.09 -7.52
N PHE A 127 1.73 -14.44 -6.67
CA PHE A 127 0.70 -13.52 -6.21
C PHE A 127 1.26 -12.40 -5.33
N VAL A 128 2.17 -12.71 -4.40
CA VAL A 128 2.68 -11.76 -3.40
C VAL A 128 3.76 -10.83 -3.98
N TYR A 129 4.48 -11.27 -5.01
CA TYR A 129 5.54 -10.46 -5.63
C TYR A 129 5.04 -9.37 -6.57
N SER A 130 3.77 -9.35 -6.98
CA SER A 130 3.19 -8.27 -7.80
C SER A 130 1.98 -7.64 -7.11
N GLU A 131 1.68 -6.41 -7.52
CA GLU A 131 0.48 -5.70 -7.10
C GLU A 131 -0.40 -5.49 -8.34
N ASP A 132 -1.28 -6.45 -8.56
CA ASP A 132 -2.25 -6.43 -9.66
C ASP A 132 -3.67 -6.29 -9.13
N ALA A 133 -4.55 -5.71 -9.96
CA ALA A 133 -5.97 -5.77 -9.70
C ALA A 133 -6.49 -7.20 -9.93
N VAL A 134 -7.11 -7.77 -8.90
CA VAL A 134 -7.56 -9.17 -8.89
C VAL A 134 -9.02 -9.28 -8.44
N LEU A 135 -9.53 -10.51 -8.34
CA LEU A 135 -10.87 -10.74 -7.79
C LEU A 135 -10.89 -10.29 -6.34
N GLY A 136 -11.98 -9.64 -5.92
CA GLY A 136 -12.11 -9.12 -4.57
C GLY A 136 -11.42 -7.78 -4.32
N SER A 137 -10.61 -7.26 -5.25
CA SER A 137 -9.83 -6.03 -5.01
C SER A 137 -10.68 -4.82 -4.62
N TYR A 138 -11.88 -4.71 -5.17
CA TYR A 138 -12.80 -3.62 -4.84
C TYR A 138 -13.24 -3.66 -3.36
N LYS A 139 -13.49 -4.86 -2.83
CA LYS A 139 -14.01 -5.06 -1.47
C LYS A 139 -12.92 -5.15 -0.41
N TYR A 140 -11.80 -5.79 -0.73
CA TYR A 140 -10.74 -6.14 0.23
C TYR A 140 -9.44 -5.39 0.02
N GLY A 141 -9.28 -4.67 -1.09
CA GLY A 141 -8.03 -4.01 -1.44
C GLY A 141 -7.10 -4.92 -2.25
N THR A 142 -5.85 -4.54 -2.32
CA THR A 142 -4.82 -5.26 -3.06
C THR A 142 -4.23 -6.40 -2.23
N VAL A 143 -3.31 -7.17 -2.83
CA VAL A 143 -2.63 -8.30 -2.17
C VAL A 143 -2.04 -7.91 -0.81
N LYS A 144 -1.42 -6.74 -0.75
CA LYS A 144 -0.78 -6.23 0.47
C LYS A 144 -1.78 -5.96 1.60
N ASP A 145 -3.01 -5.58 1.27
CA ASP A 145 -4.06 -5.28 2.26
C ASP A 145 -4.61 -6.59 2.90
N CYS A 146 -4.27 -7.74 2.31
CA CYS A 146 -4.67 -9.07 2.76
C CYS A 146 -3.55 -9.82 3.51
N ILE A 147 -2.39 -9.20 3.77
CA ILE A 147 -1.22 -9.86 4.38
C ILE A 147 -0.87 -9.24 5.72
N TYR A 148 -0.68 -10.09 6.74
CA TYR A 148 -0.22 -9.70 8.08
C TYR A 148 1.29 -9.86 8.25
N ASN A 149 1.84 -11.00 7.83
CA ASN A 149 3.25 -11.35 8.02
C ASN A 149 3.88 -11.90 6.75
N VAL A 150 5.17 -11.67 6.59
CA VAL A 150 6.02 -12.21 5.54
C VAL A 150 7.31 -12.72 6.18
N CYS A 151 7.68 -13.97 5.88
CA CYS A 151 9.02 -14.49 6.14
C CYS A 151 9.80 -14.49 4.83
N ALA A 152 11.05 -14.04 4.85
CA ALA A 152 11.91 -14.01 3.67
C ALA A 152 13.37 -14.23 4.02
N VAL A 153 14.14 -14.80 3.08
CA VAL A 153 15.59 -14.91 3.18
C VAL A 153 16.26 -13.71 2.52
N ALA A 154 17.09 -13.01 3.28
CA ALA A 154 17.90 -11.86 2.88
C ALA A 154 19.16 -12.27 2.08
N CYS A 155 19.93 -11.29 1.61
CA CYS A 155 21.11 -11.55 0.76
C CYS A 155 22.26 -12.24 1.50
N ASP A 156 22.36 -12.01 2.80
CA ASP A 156 23.33 -12.61 3.72
C ASP A 156 22.85 -13.93 4.33
N GLY A 157 21.65 -14.37 3.99
CA GLY A 157 21.06 -15.62 4.44
C GLY A 157 20.28 -15.46 5.74
N GLU A 158 20.21 -14.27 6.33
CA GLU A 158 19.35 -14.02 7.48
C GLU A 158 17.87 -14.15 7.10
N VAL A 159 17.08 -14.64 8.05
CA VAL A 159 15.62 -14.73 7.89
C VAL A 159 15.00 -13.46 8.45
N ILE A 160 14.31 -12.73 7.57
CA ILE A 160 13.49 -11.57 7.91
C ILE A 160 12.08 -12.07 8.22
N GLU A 161 11.61 -11.82 9.44
CA GLU A 161 10.20 -11.93 9.80
C GLU A 161 9.64 -10.53 10.03
N THR A 162 8.62 -10.14 9.27
CA THR A 162 8.20 -8.74 9.21
C THR A 162 7.17 -8.35 10.26
N ALA A 163 6.42 -9.30 10.81
CA ALA A 163 5.34 -9.06 11.77
C ALA A 163 4.95 -10.36 12.52
N TYR A 164 3.77 -10.36 13.15
CA TYR A 164 3.21 -11.51 13.85
C TYR A 164 2.12 -12.18 13.01
N ASP A 165 1.90 -13.48 13.23
CA ASP A 165 0.91 -14.26 12.47
C ASP A 165 -0.54 -14.04 12.93
N ASN A 166 -0.75 -13.62 14.19
CA ASN A 166 -2.09 -13.59 14.80
C ASN A 166 -2.64 -12.16 14.98
N ILE A 167 -1.84 -11.13 14.68
CA ILE A 167 -2.24 -9.74 14.84
C ILE A 167 -1.61 -8.88 13.74
N GLY A 168 -2.43 -8.04 13.12
CA GLY A 168 -1.97 -7.13 12.08
C GLY A 168 -1.05 -6.03 12.63
N TYR A 169 -0.27 -5.42 11.72
CA TYR A 169 0.63 -4.32 12.05
C TYR A 169 -0.12 -2.98 12.10
N TYR A 170 -0.30 -2.45 13.32
CA TYR A 170 -1.07 -1.22 13.57
C TYR A 170 -0.40 -0.21 14.52
N MET A 171 0.92 -0.34 14.75
CA MET A 171 1.68 0.57 15.64
C MET A 171 2.75 1.35 14.87
N SER A 172 3.47 2.22 15.59
CA SER A 172 4.66 2.91 15.06
C SER A 172 5.85 1.96 14.91
N GLY A 173 6.75 2.31 14.01
CA GLY A 173 7.84 1.48 13.50
C GLY A 173 7.80 1.35 11.97
N TYR A 174 8.79 0.65 11.41
CA TYR A 174 8.91 0.44 9.97
C TYR A 174 7.99 -0.71 9.51
N ASN A 175 7.07 -0.42 8.59
CA ASN A 175 6.21 -1.44 8.02
C ASN A 175 6.95 -2.29 6.97
N LEU A 176 7.71 -3.27 7.43
CA LEU A 176 8.47 -4.16 6.56
C LEU A 176 7.56 -5.10 5.76
N THR A 177 6.41 -5.53 6.30
CA THR A 177 5.46 -6.42 5.59
C THR A 177 5.08 -5.82 4.24
N GLN A 178 4.63 -4.56 4.25
CA GLN A 178 4.17 -3.87 3.04
C GLN A 178 5.31 -3.47 2.11
N THR A 179 6.52 -3.38 2.63
CA THR A 179 7.74 -3.13 1.86
C THR A 179 8.19 -4.38 1.11
N MET A 180 8.03 -5.56 1.71
CA MET A 180 8.40 -6.85 1.12
C MET A 180 7.38 -7.33 0.08
N VAL A 181 6.09 -7.11 0.31
CA VAL A 181 5.03 -7.39 -0.66
C VAL A 181 5.20 -6.52 -1.90
N ALA A 182 4.94 -7.06 -3.09
CA ALA A 182 5.12 -6.39 -4.38
C ALA A 182 6.56 -5.90 -4.67
N SER A 183 7.56 -6.46 -3.97
CA SER A 183 8.98 -6.15 -4.18
C SER A 183 9.61 -6.88 -5.37
N TYR A 184 8.88 -7.76 -6.05
CA TYR A 184 9.38 -8.58 -7.16
C TYR A 184 10.62 -9.44 -6.80
N GLY A 185 10.81 -9.79 -5.52
CA GLY A 185 11.95 -10.57 -5.05
C GLY A 185 13.27 -9.78 -5.04
N ARG A 186 13.18 -8.44 -5.03
CA ARG A 186 14.36 -7.56 -4.97
C ARG A 186 14.93 -7.42 -3.56
N LEU A 187 14.09 -7.47 -2.54
CA LEU A 187 14.47 -7.24 -1.13
C LEU A 187 14.72 -8.54 -0.35
N GLY A 188 14.19 -9.67 -0.85
CA GLY A 188 14.19 -10.97 -0.18
C GLY A 188 13.63 -12.05 -1.08
N ILE A 189 13.99 -13.31 -0.82
CA ILE A 189 13.23 -14.45 -1.32
C ILE A 189 12.21 -14.85 -0.25
N ILE A 190 10.94 -14.54 -0.49
CA ILE A 190 9.83 -14.85 0.43
C ILE A 190 9.68 -16.38 0.54
N THR A 191 9.53 -16.88 1.77
CA THR A 191 9.45 -18.30 2.11
C THR A 191 8.07 -18.69 2.62
N SER A 192 7.42 -17.82 3.39
CA SER A 192 6.04 -17.99 3.85
C SER A 192 5.34 -16.65 4.04
N VAL A 193 4.01 -16.69 4.02
CA VAL A 193 3.15 -15.51 4.14
C VAL A 193 1.97 -15.86 5.05
N THR A 194 1.55 -14.91 5.87
CA THR A 194 0.33 -15.03 6.66
C THR A 194 -0.74 -14.10 6.11
N PHE A 195 -1.80 -14.70 5.56
CA PHE A 195 -2.95 -13.98 5.02
C PHE A 195 -3.99 -13.72 6.11
N LYS A 196 -4.66 -12.57 6.01
CA LYS A 196 -5.91 -12.30 6.70
C LYS A 196 -7.05 -13.07 6.04
N LEU A 197 -7.91 -13.68 6.85
CA LEU A 197 -9.14 -14.32 6.43
C LEU A 197 -10.34 -13.39 6.62
N SER A 198 -11.32 -13.53 5.74
CA SER A 198 -12.62 -12.88 5.86
C SER A 198 -13.73 -13.93 5.89
N PRO A 199 -14.82 -13.71 6.64
CA PRO A 199 -15.95 -14.64 6.62
C PRO A 199 -16.56 -14.68 5.21
N ARG A 200 -16.86 -15.89 4.72
CA ARG A 200 -17.17 -16.10 3.30
C ARG A 200 -18.53 -15.54 2.88
N GLY A 201 -19.57 -15.75 3.68
CA GLY A 201 -20.96 -15.42 3.33
C GLY A 201 -21.45 -16.11 2.04
N VAL A 202 -22.57 -15.63 1.50
CA VAL A 202 -23.05 -15.99 0.15
C VAL A 202 -22.46 -15.03 -0.88
N VAL A 203 -22.33 -15.50 -2.13
CA VAL A 203 -21.96 -14.66 -3.28
C VAL A 203 -23.08 -14.74 -4.30
N LYS A 204 -23.64 -13.59 -4.69
CA LYS A 204 -24.61 -13.48 -5.78
C LYS A 204 -24.06 -12.61 -6.89
N THR A 205 -24.45 -12.90 -8.13
CA THR A 205 -23.98 -12.16 -9.31
C THR A 205 -25.12 -11.61 -10.14
N VAL A 206 -24.90 -10.43 -10.71
CA VAL A 206 -25.86 -9.75 -11.58
C VAL A 206 -25.15 -9.24 -12.82
N SER A 207 -25.83 -9.24 -13.97
CA SER A 207 -25.26 -8.73 -15.21
C SER A 207 -26.09 -7.58 -15.77
N TYR A 208 -25.40 -6.62 -16.36
CA TYR A 208 -26.00 -5.45 -16.98
C TYR A 208 -25.42 -5.22 -18.38
N GLY A 209 -26.29 -4.88 -19.34
CA GLY A 209 -25.89 -4.40 -20.66
C GLY A 209 -26.06 -2.88 -20.76
N PHE A 210 -25.08 -2.19 -21.32
CA PHE A 210 -25.07 -0.74 -21.46
C PHE A 210 -25.24 -0.31 -22.93
N PRO A 211 -25.88 0.85 -23.18
CA PRO A 211 -25.99 1.40 -24.54
C PRO A 211 -24.62 1.82 -25.11
N ASP A 212 -23.79 2.43 -24.26
CA ASP A 212 -22.47 2.95 -24.61
C ASP A 212 -21.52 2.96 -23.41
N TYR A 213 -20.25 3.31 -23.65
CA TYR A 213 -19.22 3.34 -22.62
C TYR A 213 -19.40 4.49 -21.62
N SER A 214 -20.03 5.60 -22.02
CA SER A 214 -20.27 6.75 -21.15
C SER A 214 -21.29 6.41 -20.07
N SER A 215 -22.39 5.74 -20.44
CA SER A 215 -23.36 5.17 -19.49
C SER A 215 -22.70 4.16 -18.54
N MET A 216 -21.86 3.26 -19.06
CA MET A 216 -21.13 2.29 -18.23
C MET A 216 -20.20 2.97 -17.21
N GLN A 217 -19.43 3.96 -17.66
CA GLN A 217 -18.56 4.74 -16.78
C GLN A 217 -19.37 5.47 -15.70
N ALA A 218 -20.46 6.15 -16.08
CA ALA A 218 -21.28 6.91 -15.14
C ALA A 218 -21.88 6.01 -14.05
N ALA A 219 -22.32 4.81 -14.41
CA ALA A 219 -22.81 3.82 -13.44
C ALA A 219 -21.70 3.41 -12.45
N PHE A 220 -20.50 3.10 -12.95
CA PHE A 220 -19.37 2.73 -12.10
C PHE A 220 -18.91 3.88 -11.19
N GLN A 221 -18.92 5.12 -11.66
CA GLN A 221 -18.63 6.30 -10.83
C GLN A 221 -19.68 6.50 -9.74
N LYS A 222 -20.97 6.32 -10.05
CA LYS A 222 -22.05 6.35 -9.04
C LYS A 222 -21.86 5.25 -7.98
N ILE A 223 -21.52 4.02 -8.40
CA ILE A 223 -21.18 2.94 -7.46
C ILE A 223 -19.99 3.31 -6.58
N ALA A 224 -18.94 3.90 -7.16
CA ALA A 224 -17.77 4.37 -6.41
C ALA A 224 -18.10 5.52 -5.45
N GLN A 225 -19.19 6.25 -5.66
CA GLN A 225 -19.67 7.32 -4.80
C GLN A 225 -20.74 6.85 -3.79
N GLU A 226 -21.27 5.64 -3.92
CA GLU A 226 -22.26 5.12 -2.97
C GLU A 226 -21.57 4.69 -1.66
N PRO A 227 -21.91 5.27 -0.48
CA PRO A 227 -21.26 4.95 0.79
C PRO A 227 -21.55 3.54 1.32
N SER A 228 -22.70 2.97 0.95
CA SER A 228 -23.18 1.68 1.42
C SER A 228 -22.72 0.52 0.53
N LEU A 229 -22.73 0.72 -0.79
CA LEU A 229 -22.44 -0.30 -1.78
C LEU A 229 -20.94 -0.63 -1.82
N LYS A 230 -20.61 -1.91 -1.64
CA LYS A 230 -19.24 -2.41 -1.77
C LYS A 230 -19.21 -3.76 -2.50
N PRO A 231 -19.36 -3.75 -3.83
CA PRO A 231 -19.27 -4.97 -4.62
C PRO A 231 -17.98 -5.73 -4.33
N LEU A 232 -18.05 -7.05 -4.33
CA LEU A 232 -16.87 -7.92 -4.32
C LEU A 232 -16.03 -7.67 -5.57
N HIS A 233 -16.68 -7.58 -6.73
CA HIS A 233 -16.03 -7.43 -8.01
C HIS A 233 -16.95 -6.75 -9.03
N ILE A 234 -16.36 -5.99 -9.95
CA ILE A 234 -17.06 -5.35 -11.08
C ILE A 234 -16.23 -5.65 -12.33
N SER A 235 -16.64 -6.65 -13.10
CA SER A 235 -16.01 -6.97 -14.38
C SER A 235 -16.77 -6.34 -15.54
N PHE A 236 -16.10 -6.06 -16.65
CA PHE A 236 -16.73 -5.62 -17.89
C PHE A 236 -16.09 -6.24 -19.12
N ASN A 237 -16.89 -6.37 -20.18
CA ASN A 237 -16.47 -6.73 -21.52
C ASN A 237 -16.82 -5.57 -22.45
N ALA A 238 -15.81 -4.98 -23.08
CA ALA A 238 -16.00 -3.78 -23.89
C ALA A 238 -16.80 -4.07 -25.17
N GLU A 239 -16.50 -5.17 -25.87
CA GLU A 239 -17.17 -5.56 -27.12
C GLU A 239 -18.69 -5.71 -26.92
N LYS A 240 -19.10 -6.41 -25.86
CA LYS A 240 -20.50 -6.67 -25.53
C LYS A 240 -21.17 -5.54 -24.75
N LYS A 241 -20.39 -4.50 -24.38
CA LYS A 241 -20.80 -3.39 -23.50
C LYS A 241 -21.57 -3.91 -22.30
N CYS A 242 -21.03 -4.93 -21.63
CA CYS A 242 -21.71 -5.57 -20.50
C CYS A 242 -20.81 -5.66 -19.30
N SER A 243 -21.41 -5.63 -18.13
CA SER A 243 -20.75 -5.80 -16.85
C SER A 243 -21.35 -6.96 -16.07
N ILE A 244 -20.53 -7.60 -15.24
CA ILE A 244 -20.99 -8.53 -14.21
C ILE A 244 -20.48 -8.00 -12.87
N LEU A 245 -21.41 -7.81 -11.94
CA LEU A 245 -21.12 -7.44 -10.57
C LEU A 245 -21.31 -8.66 -9.68
N ALA A 246 -20.42 -8.83 -8.72
CA ALA A 246 -20.53 -9.82 -7.67
C ALA A 246 -20.65 -9.12 -6.32
N PHE A 247 -21.55 -9.62 -5.47
CA PHE A 247 -21.78 -9.14 -4.12
C PHE A 247 -21.58 -10.29 -3.14
N GLN A 248 -20.99 -10.00 -1.99
CA GLN A 248 -20.68 -11.02 -0.99
C GLN A 248 -21.07 -10.53 0.40
N GLY A 249 -21.71 -11.39 1.19
CA GLY A 249 -22.19 -11.04 2.52
C GLY A 249 -23.18 -12.07 3.06
N LYS A 250 -23.89 -11.73 4.13
CA LYS A 250 -25.15 -12.38 4.49
C LYS A 250 -26.20 -12.10 3.43
N GLU A 251 -27.06 -13.08 3.17
CA GLU A 251 -27.96 -13.09 2.01
C GLU A 251 -28.86 -11.84 1.95
N GLU A 252 -29.45 -11.45 3.07
CA GLU A 252 -30.34 -10.30 3.13
C GLU A 252 -29.64 -8.97 2.78
N PHE A 253 -28.35 -8.83 3.10
CA PHE A 253 -27.58 -7.62 2.77
C PHE A 253 -27.10 -7.64 1.31
N VAL A 254 -26.79 -8.82 0.78
CA VAL A 254 -26.45 -9.00 -0.63
C VAL A 254 -27.63 -8.61 -1.52
N ASP A 255 -28.86 -8.97 -1.14
CA ASP A 255 -30.06 -8.62 -1.89
C ASP A 255 -30.35 -7.11 -1.85
N LEU A 256 -30.06 -6.45 -0.72
CA LEU A 256 -30.14 -4.98 -0.61
C LEU A 256 -29.10 -4.28 -1.48
N ASP A 257 -27.85 -4.76 -1.48
CA ASP A 257 -26.78 -4.23 -2.33
C ASP A 257 -27.14 -4.38 -3.82
N ILE A 258 -27.67 -5.53 -4.23
CA ILE A 258 -28.13 -5.75 -5.60
C ILE A 258 -29.26 -4.78 -5.97
N SER A 259 -30.21 -4.54 -5.05
CA SER A 259 -31.31 -3.61 -5.29
C SER A 259 -30.82 -2.16 -5.48
N ALA A 260 -29.83 -1.75 -4.68
CA ALA A 260 -29.20 -0.44 -4.83
C ALA A 260 -28.41 -0.33 -6.14
N ALA A 261 -27.68 -1.39 -6.52
CA ALA A 261 -26.98 -1.45 -7.79
C ALA A 261 -27.95 -1.39 -8.98
N ASP A 262 -29.07 -2.12 -8.94
CA ASP A 262 -30.11 -2.10 -9.98
C ASP A 262 -30.63 -0.67 -10.24
N ALA A 263 -30.87 0.10 -9.18
CA ALA A 263 -31.30 1.50 -9.30
C ALA A 263 -30.23 2.36 -10.01
N ILE A 264 -28.97 2.24 -9.59
CA ILE A 264 -27.85 2.98 -10.22
C ILE A 264 -27.69 2.60 -11.70
N MET A 265 -27.83 1.31 -12.01
CA MET A 265 -27.69 0.78 -13.37
C MET A 265 -28.85 1.24 -14.27
N ALA A 266 -30.08 1.21 -13.77
CA ALA A 266 -31.25 1.68 -14.50
C ALA A 266 -31.17 3.18 -14.82
N ASP A 267 -30.71 4.00 -13.86
CA ASP A 267 -30.45 5.43 -14.07
C ASP A 267 -29.44 5.70 -15.19
N ALA A 268 -28.49 4.80 -15.40
CA ALA A 268 -27.50 4.88 -16.48
C ALA A 268 -28.01 4.34 -17.82
N GLY A 269 -29.26 3.87 -17.89
CA GLY A 269 -29.86 3.26 -19.07
C GLY A 269 -29.42 1.81 -19.30
N ALA A 270 -28.85 1.15 -18.29
CA ALA A 270 -28.45 -0.24 -18.41
C ALA A 270 -29.64 -1.20 -18.28
N VAL A 271 -29.58 -2.31 -19.01
CA VAL A 271 -30.60 -3.37 -18.97
C VAL A 271 -30.05 -4.55 -18.19
N LYS A 272 -30.75 -4.94 -17.12
CA LYS A 272 -30.42 -6.14 -16.34
C LYS A 272 -30.58 -7.38 -17.22
N ARG A 273 -29.62 -8.29 -17.14
CA ARG A 273 -29.57 -9.55 -17.89
C ARG A 273 -29.54 -10.72 -16.92
N ASP A 274 -30.07 -11.85 -17.35
CA ASP A 274 -29.93 -13.09 -16.59
C ASP A 274 -28.44 -13.49 -16.51
N CYS A 275 -27.92 -13.55 -15.28
CA CYS A 275 -26.63 -14.19 -14.98
C CYS A 275 -26.90 -15.26 -13.93
N PRO A 276 -26.76 -16.55 -14.27
CA PRO A 276 -26.84 -17.61 -13.27
C PRO A 276 -25.78 -17.40 -12.17
N ASP A 277 -26.02 -17.85 -10.94
CA ASP A 277 -25.02 -17.74 -9.85
C ASP A 277 -23.68 -18.43 -10.17
N ALA A 278 -23.70 -19.43 -11.06
CA ALA A 278 -22.51 -20.06 -11.63
C ALA A 278 -21.65 -19.09 -12.48
N CYS A 279 -22.09 -17.86 -12.73
CA CYS A 279 -21.27 -16.80 -13.32
C CYS A 279 -20.03 -16.50 -12.45
N TRP A 280 -20.14 -16.60 -11.12
CA TRP A 280 -19.03 -16.35 -10.21
C TRP A 280 -17.86 -17.31 -10.39
N SER A 281 -18.14 -18.61 -10.43
CA SER A 281 -17.10 -19.63 -10.65
C SER A 281 -16.42 -19.50 -12.01
N LYS A 282 -17.12 -18.96 -13.01
CA LYS A 282 -16.55 -18.65 -14.34
C LYS A 282 -15.74 -17.36 -14.36
N MET A 283 -16.08 -16.36 -13.53
CA MET A 283 -15.26 -15.14 -13.39
C MET A 283 -13.87 -15.45 -12.83
N ALA A 284 -13.75 -16.49 -12.00
CA ALA A 284 -12.46 -17.02 -11.55
C ALA A 284 -11.53 -17.45 -12.68
N GLY A 285 -12.05 -17.73 -13.89
CA GLY A 285 -11.26 -18.06 -15.09
C GLY A 285 -11.27 -16.98 -16.18
N CYS A 286 -11.76 -15.76 -15.89
CA CYS A 286 -12.05 -14.77 -16.93
C CYS A 286 -10.84 -13.89 -17.30
N ASP A 287 -10.81 -13.46 -18.56
CA ASP A 287 -9.79 -12.57 -19.11
C ASP A 287 -9.72 -11.21 -18.39
N CYS A 288 -10.80 -10.76 -17.73
CA CYS A 288 -10.88 -9.46 -17.04
C CYS A 288 -9.92 -9.32 -15.85
N VAL A 289 -9.46 -10.44 -15.29
CA VAL A 289 -8.51 -10.50 -14.16
C VAL A 289 -7.29 -11.37 -14.47
N ASN A 290 -7.20 -11.93 -15.67
CA ASN A 290 -6.12 -12.85 -16.04
C ASN A 290 -4.76 -12.12 -16.07
N PRO A 291 -3.77 -12.55 -15.25
CA PRO A 291 -2.47 -11.89 -15.17
C PRO A 291 -1.61 -12.07 -16.43
N LYS A 292 -1.96 -13.00 -17.32
CA LYS A 292 -1.25 -13.20 -18.61
C LYS A 292 -1.27 -11.94 -19.48
N TYR A 293 -2.38 -11.19 -19.44
CA TYR A 293 -2.62 -10.09 -20.37
C TYR A 293 -2.04 -8.76 -19.90
N VAL A 294 -1.61 -7.95 -20.87
CA VAL A 294 -1.22 -6.56 -20.62
C VAL A 294 -2.43 -5.80 -20.07
N THR A 295 -2.19 -5.00 -19.04
CA THR A 295 -3.23 -4.27 -18.30
C THR A 295 -2.91 -2.78 -18.33
N ALA A 296 -3.86 -1.98 -18.80
CA ALA A 296 -3.88 -0.53 -18.64
C ALA A 296 -4.68 -0.18 -17.38
N TYR A 297 -4.06 0.52 -16.43
CA TYR A 297 -4.69 1.08 -15.25
C TYR A 297 -5.07 2.53 -15.56
N VAL A 298 -6.36 2.80 -15.74
CA VAL A 298 -6.87 4.10 -16.22
C VAL A 298 -7.71 4.73 -15.10
N PRO A 299 -7.64 6.07 -14.88
CA PRO A 299 -8.60 6.75 -14.02
C PRO A 299 -10.03 6.40 -14.43
N LEU A 300 -10.89 6.04 -13.47
CA LEU A 300 -12.25 5.58 -13.76
C LEU A 300 -13.04 6.63 -14.55
N LYS A 301 -12.79 7.93 -14.31
CA LYS A 301 -13.37 9.04 -15.06
C LYS A 301 -13.01 9.11 -16.54
N ASN A 302 -11.97 8.38 -16.96
CA ASN A 302 -11.45 8.35 -18.32
C ASN A 302 -11.70 6.98 -19.00
N LEU A 303 -12.42 6.05 -18.36
CA LEU A 303 -12.68 4.71 -18.89
C LEU A 303 -13.36 4.76 -20.27
N ALA A 304 -14.42 5.57 -20.43
CA ALA A 304 -15.14 5.68 -21.67
C ALA A 304 -14.28 6.25 -22.79
N ALA A 305 -13.46 7.27 -22.51
CA ALA A 305 -12.53 7.86 -23.46
C ALA A 305 -11.49 6.83 -23.93
N PHE A 306 -10.95 6.03 -23.00
CA PHE A 306 -9.99 4.97 -23.30
C PHE A 306 -10.61 3.86 -24.16
N LEU A 307 -11.77 3.33 -23.77
CA LEU A 307 -12.45 2.26 -24.51
C LEU A 307 -12.91 2.71 -25.92
N ASN A 308 -13.28 3.97 -26.09
CA ASN A 308 -13.60 4.52 -27.41
C ASN A 308 -12.35 4.62 -28.30
N ALA A 309 -11.21 5.04 -27.75
CA ALA A 309 -9.97 5.15 -28.50
C ALA A 309 -9.43 3.76 -28.93
N GLU A 310 -9.58 2.76 -28.07
CA GLU A 310 -9.07 1.40 -28.29
C GLU A 310 -10.11 0.43 -28.88
N ALA A 311 -11.24 0.95 -29.39
CA ALA A 311 -12.33 0.13 -29.90
C ALA A 311 -11.92 -0.79 -31.07
N SER A 312 -10.90 -0.40 -31.85
CA SER A 312 -10.37 -1.18 -32.98
C SER A 312 -9.55 -2.40 -32.56
N VAL A 313 -9.10 -2.47 -31.31
CA VAL A 313 -8.28 -3.58 -30.78
C VAL A 313 -9.12 -4.84 -30.52
N GLY A 314 -10.44 -4.69 -30.42
CA GLY A 314 -11.44 -5.76 -30.54
C GLY A 314 -11.63 -6.68 -29.32
N LYS A 315 -10.59 -6.95 -28.53
CA LYS A 315 -10.68 -7.84 -27.35
C LYS A 315 -10.24 -7.15 -26.07
N LEU A 316 -11.10 -6.27 -25.55
CA LEU A 316 -10.90 -5.61 -24.27
C LEU A 316 -11.91 -6.13 -23.23
N ALA A 317 -11.37 -6.54 -22.09
CA ALA A 317 -12.12 -6.88 -20.89
C ALA A 317 -11.42 -6.25 -19.69
N GLY A 318 -12.09 -6.07 -18.56
CA GLY A 318 -11.43 -5.46 -17.42
C GLY A 318 -12.25 -5.48 -16.16
N THR A 319 -11.70 -4.86 -15.13
CA THR A 319 -12.36 -4.71 -13.83
C THR A 319 -12.27 -3.28 -13.34
N VAL A 320 -13.27 -2.83 -12.60
CA VAL A 320 -13.12 -1.65 -11.73
C VAL A 320 -12.44 -2.15 -10.46
N ALA A 321 -11.18 -1.77 -10.27
CA ALA A 321 -10.31 -2.36 -9.25
C ALA A 321 -10.51 -1.71 -7.88
N ASP A 322 -10.81 -0.41 -7.88
CA ASP A 322 -11.14 0.38 -6.69
C ASP A 322 -12.08 1.54 -7.08
N ARG A 323 -12.32 2.47 -6.16
CA ARG A 323 -13.23 3.62 -6.38
C ARG A 323 -12.75 4.64 -7.43
N SER A 324 -11.51 4.55 -7.90
CA SER A 324 -10.93 5.53 -8.83
C SER A 324 -10.22 4.91 -10.04
N THR A 325 -10.12 3.59 -10.13
CA THR A 325 -9.29 2.91 -11.14
C THR A 325 -10.05 1.82 -11.89
N ALA A 326 -9.98 1.87 -13.23
CA ALA A 326 -10.34 0.76 -14.09
C ALA A 326 -9.07 0.07 -14.62
N ALA A 327 -8.98 -1.26 -14.43
CA ALA A 327 -7.94 -2.10 -15.00
C ALA A 327 -8.46 -2.74 -16.29
N VAL A 328 -8.06 -2.21 -17.44
CA VAL A 328 -8.46 -2.68 -18.77
C VAL A 328 -7.39 -3.63 -19.30
N LYS A 329 -7.77 -4.85 -19.63
CA LYS A 329 -6.90 -5.89 -20.17
C LYS A 329 -7.05 -6.02 -21.67
N LEU A 330 -5.89 -6.16 -22.31
CA LEU A 330 -5.74 -6.55 -23.69
C LEU A 330 -5.86 -8.06 -23.78
N ALA A 331 -7.09 -8.57 -23.89
CA ALA A 331 -7.45 -9.99 -23.81
C ALA A 331 -7.10 -10.79 -25.09
N ALA A 332 -5.94 -10.51 -25.66
CA ALA A 332 -5.41 -11.16 -26.84
C ALA A 332 -3.87 -11.05 -26.86
N ASP A 333 -3.23 -12.07 -27.43
CA ASP A 333 -1.83 -11.96 -27.80
C ASP A 333 -1.76 -11.13 -29.09
N VAL A 334 -1.21 -9.91 -29.00
CA VAL A 334 -1.09 -8.96 -30.11
C VAL A 334 0.35 -8.50 -30.28
N ASP A 335 0.64 -7.90 -31.44
CA ASP A 335 1.97 -7.40 -31.75
C ASP A 335 2.42 -6.29 -30.79
N LYS A 336 3.74 -6.17 -30.62
CA LYS A 336 4.36 -5.22 -29.70
C LYS A 336 3.93 -3.77 -29.97
N ASP A 337 3.77 -3.39 -31.23
CA ASP A 337 3.35 -2.03 -31.60
C ASP A 337 1.94 -1.70 -31.09
N VAL A 338 1.04 -2.69 -31.08
CA VAL A 338 -0.31 -2.54 -30.50
C VAL A 338 -0.24 -2.44 -28.97
N VAL A 339 0.61 -3.25 -28.33
CA VAL A 339 0.87 -3.16 -26.88
C VAL A 339 1.42 -1.78 -26.50
N ASP A 340 2.32 -1.23 -27.31
CA ASP A 340 2.94 0.06 -27.06
C ASP A 340 1.94 1.20 -27.26
N ALA A 341 1.13 1.19 -28.33
CA ALA A 341 0.07 2.17 -28.55
C ALA A 341 -1.00 2.14 -27.44
N PHE A 342 -1.43 0.96 -27.01
CA PHE A 342 -2.37 0.77 -25.90
C PHE A 342 -1.83 1.34 -24.59
N ALA A 343 -0.53 1.13 -24.32
CA ALA A 343 0.13 1.68 -23.15
C ALA A 343 0.25 3.21 -23.20
N ASP A 344 0.64 3.76 -24.35
CA ASP A 344 0.78 5.21 -24.55
C ASP A 344 -0.58 5.91 -24.40
N LYS A 345 -1.66 5.29 -24.88
CA LYS A 345 -3.01 5.84 -24.71
C LYS A 345 -3.46 5.87 -23.25
N ALA A 346 -3.10 4.84 -22.48
CA ALA A 346 -3.37 4.82 -21.05
C ALA A 346 -2.64 5.98 -20.35
N GLU A 347 -1.37 6.20 -20.68
CA GLU A 347 -0.54 7.26 -20.11
C GLU A 347 -1.04 8.67 -20.48
N GLU A 348 -1.47 8.88 -21.73
CA GLU A 348 -2.10 10.13 -22.20
C GLU A 348 -3.31 10.51 -21.33
N LEU A 349 -4.09 9.51 -20.89
CA LEU A 349 -5.28 9.69 -20.06
C LEU A 349 -4.98 9.65 -18.55
N GLY A 350 -3.72 9.82 -18.14
CA GLY A 350 -3.30 9.86 -16.73
C GLY A 350 -3.22 8.47 -16.06
N GLY A 351 -3.22 7.41 -16.87
CA GLY A 351 -3.10 6.02 -16.46
C GLY A 351 -1.68 5.45 -16.57
N ARG A 352 -1.59 4.13 -16.48
CA ARG A 352 -0.34 3.34 -16.51
C ARG A 352 -0.54 2.02 -17.23
N SER A 353 0.55 1.35 -17.60
CA SER A 353 0.51 0.03 -18.22
C SER A 353 1.41 -0.99 -17.53
N SER A 354 0.96 -2.25 -17.50
CA SER A 354 1.77 -3.37 -17.05
C SER A 354 2.91 -3.75 -18.02
N SER A 355 2.85 -3.29 -19.27
CA SER A 355 3.93 -3.46 -20.25
C SER A 355 5.11 -2.50 -20.05
N ARG A 356 4.95 -1.47 -19.21
CA ARG A 356 5.97 -0.45 -18.94
C ARG A 356 6.67 -0.73 -17.61
N CYS A 357 7.95 -0.40 -17.52
CA CYS A 357 8.67 -0.44 -16.26
C CYS A 357 8.05 0.56 -15.29
N PHE A 358 7.80 0.16 -14.05
CA PHE A 358 7.24 1.01 -13.00
C PHE A 358 8.10 2.26 -12.72
N SER A 359 9.42 2.20 -12.96
CA SER A 359 10.33 3.35 -12.77
C SER A 359 10.03 4.51 -13.71
N LYS A 360 9.36 4.25 -14.84
CA LYS A 360 8.85 5.28 -15.75
C LYS A 360 7.83 6.20 -15.08
N TYR A 361 7.10 5.69 -14.08
CA TYR A 361 6.02 6.42 -13.41
C TYR A 361 6.47 7.14 -12.14
N ARG A 362 7.78 7.22 -11.89
CA ARG A 362 8.36 7.95 -10.77
C ARG A 362 9.35 8.98 -11.30
N ASP A 363 9.51 10.07 -10.56
CA ASP A 363 10.61 10.99 -10.78
C ASP A 363 11.96 10.34 -10.41
N GLU A 364 13.06 10.96 -10.87
CA GLU A 364 14.39 10.42 -10.66
C GLU A 364 14.80 10.40 -9.19
N ALA A 365 14.34 11.36 -8.38
CA ALA A 365 14.62 11.39 -6.94
C ALA A 365 14.02 10.18 -6.23
N THR A 366 12.78 9.85 -6.55
CA THR A 366 12.07 8.68 -6.03
C THR A 366 12.69 7.37 -6.52
N ASN A 367 13.11 7.31 -7.79
CA ASN A 367 13.84 6.15 -8.30
C ASN A 367 15.21 5.98 -7.62
N ALA A 368 15.94 7.06 -7.38
CA ALA A 368 17.19 7.02 -6.63
C ALA A 368 16.97 6.54 -5.19
N PHE A 369 15.92 7.01 -4.53
CA PHE A 369 15.55 6.55 -3.19
C PHE A 369 15.19 5.06 -3.16
N ALA A 370 14.40 4.58 -4.13
CA ALA A 370 14.09 3.16 -4.26
C ALA A 370 15.35 2.30 -4.44
N ARG A 371 16.32 2.75 -5.27
CA ARG A 371 17.61 2.07 -5.41
C ARG A 371 18.43 2.07 -4.12
N ARG A 372 18.34 3.13 -3.30
CA ARG A 372 18.97 3.16 -1.96
C ARG A 372 18.37 2.13 -1.02
N ILE A 373 17.04 1.96 -1.02
CA ILE A 373 16.36 0.90 -0.26
C ILE A 373 16.88 -0.46 -0.72
N GLU A 374 16.82 -0.73 -2.02
CA GLU A 374 17.30 -2.00 -2.59
C GLU A 374 18.76 -2.27 -2.25
N ALA A 375 19.65 -1.27 -2.36
CA ALA A 375 21.05 -1.39 -1.98
C ALA A 375 21.22 -1.72 -0.49
N GLY A 376 20.44 -1.09 0.39
CA GLY A 376 20.46 -1.38 1.83
C GLY A 376 20.09 -2.85 2.13
N PHE A 377 19.02 -3.36 1.51
CA PHE A 377 18.64 -4.78 1.62
C PHE A 377 19.64 -5.73 0.96
N MET A 378 20.50 -5.23 0.07
CA MET A 378 21.60 -5.98 -0.54
C MET A 378 22.92 -5.85 0.24
N GLY A 379 22.88 -5.33 1.47
CA GLY A 379 24.04 -5.24 2.36
C GLY A 379 24.97 -4.05 2.09
N ALA A 380 24.52 -3.03 1.35
CA ALA A 380 25.31 -1.82 1.16
C ALA A 380 25.55 -1.12 2.51
N SER A 381 26.82 -0.86 2.83
CA SER A 381 27.19 -0.11 4.03
C SER A 381 26.69 1.32 3.97
N VAL A 382 26.06 1.79 5.05
CA VAL A 382 25.67 3.20 5.20
C VAL A 382 26.70 3.90 6.07
N GLU A 383 27.34 4.95 5.55
CA GLU A 383 28.17 5.82 6.38
C GLU A 383 27.26 6.77 7.15
N GLU A 384 27.16 6.59 8.47
CA GLU A 384 26.37 7.50 9.29
C GLU A 384 27.04 8.89 9.36
N PRO A 385 26.29 9.98 9.13
CA PRO A 385 26.85 11.32 9.25
C PRO A 385 27.32 11.56 10.69
N LYS A 386 28.59 11.96 10.85
CA LYS A 386 29.10 12.41 12.15
C LYS A 386 28.35 13.67 12.58
N LEU A 387 27.47 13.53 13.56
CA LEU A 387 26.66 14.64 14.04
C LEU A 387 27.56 15.68 14.74
N SER A 388 27.69 16.88 14.14
CA SER A 388 28.39 18.02 14.73
C SER A 388 27.61 18.62 15.91
N ARG A 389 26.28 18.42 15.91
CA ARG A 389 25.31 18.85 16.93
C ARG A 389 25.43 20.33 17.31
N THR A 390 25.95 21.18 16.43
CA THR A 390 26.21 22.60 16.73
C THR A 390 25.58 23.49 15.65
N VAL A 391 24.59 24.29 16.03
CA VAL A 391 24.01 25.32 15.18
C VAL A 391 24.74 26.65 15.40
N THR A 392 25.51 27.11 14.40
CA THR A 392 26.29 28.36 14.49
C THR A 392 25.45 29.57 14.03
N PRO A 393 25.85 30.81 14.38
CA PRO A 393 25.22 32.02 13.83
C PRO A 393 25.15 32.04 12.30
N ALA A 394 26.21 31.57 11.62
CA ALA A 394 26.23 31.47 10.17
C ALA A 394 25.20 30.47 9.61
N ILE A 395 24.93 29.37 10.33
CA ILE A 395 23.85 28.43 9.98
C ILE A 395 22.49 29.10 10.17
N ILE A 396 22.30 29.86 11.26
CA ILE A 396 21.06 30.61 11.50
C ILE A 396 20.80 31.61 10.37
N ASP A 397 21.81 32.34 9.90
CA ASP A 397 21.67 33.28 8.79
C ASP A 397 21.27 32.56 7.48
N LYS A 398 21.83 31.38 7.21
CA LYS A 398 21.41 30.55 6.07
C LYS A 398 19.96 30.08 6.22
N LEU A 399 19.54 29.66 7.42
CA LEU A 399 18.14 29.28 7.68
C LEU A 399 17.21 30.47 7.44
N LYS A 400 17.57 31.68 7.90
CA LYS A 400 16.82 32.91 7.62
C LYS A 400 16.71 33.21 6.13
N ALA A 401 17.76 32.94 5.36
CA ALA A 401 17.72 33.08 3.90
C ALA A 401 16.77 32.06 3.22
N ILE A 402 16.63 30.86 3.80
CA ILE A 402 15.75 29.80 3.27
C ILE A 402 14.28 30.07 3.60
N VAL A 403 13.94 30.23 4.88
CA VAL A 403 12.54 30.32 5.34
C VAL A 403 12.05 31.76 5.55
N GLY A 404 12.95 32.75 5.49
CA GLY A 404 12.69 34.14 5.84
C GLY A 404 12.98 34.43 7.32
N GLU A 405 13.47 35.63 7.62
CA GLU A 405 13.90 36.00 8.97
C GLU A 405 12.81 35.83 10.04
N LYS A 406 11.56 36.19 9.71
CA LYS A 406 10.42 36.08 10.63
C LYS A 406 10.02 34.64 10.95
N ASN A 407 10.52 33.67 10.18
CA ASN A 407 10.20 32.26 10.30
C ASN A 407 11.33 31.48 11.00
N VAL A 408 12.32 32.15 11.58
CA VAL A 408 13.39 31.57 12.40
C VAL A 408 13.35 32.17 13.80
N THR A 409 13.42 31.33 14.84
CA THR A 409 13.51 31.80 16.23
C THR A 409 14.53 30.99 17.03
N THR A 410 15.27 31.71 17.87
CA THR A 410 16.20 31.18 18.88
C THR A 410 15.84 31.68 20.28
N SER A 411 14.62 32.21 20.46
CA SER A 411 14.19 32.72 21.77
C SER A 411 14.07 31.59 22.78
N ASP A 412 14.49 31.82 24.03
CA ASP A 412 14.41 30.79 25.06
C ASP A 412 12.97 30.34 25.34
N MET A 413 11.99 31.24 25.18
CA MET A 413 10.57 30.92 25.34
C MET A 413 10.08 29.92 24.28
N ASP A 414 10.31 30.20 22.99
CA ASP A 414 9.94 29.28 21.90
C ASP A 414 10.67 27.96 22.07
N ARG A 415 11.96 28.06 22.36
CA ARG A 415 12.81 26.91 22.64
C ARG A 415 12.15 26.03 23.72
N ILE A 416 11.91 26.53 24.92
CA ILE A 416 11.32 25.74 26.01
C ILE A 416 9.98 25.11 25.61
N LEU A 417 9.09 25.85 24.94
CA LEU A 417 7.80 25.34 24.47
C LEU A 417 7.93 24.20 23.45
N TYR A 418 9.01 24.20 22.67
CA TYR A 418 9.29 23.22 21.64
C TYR A 418 10.17 22.04 22.10
N SER A 419 10.58 22.02 23.38
CA SER A 419 11.43 20.95 23.96
C SER A 419 10.71 19.65 24.31
N HIS A 420 9.38 19.65 24.37
CA HIS A 420 8.57 18.53 24.84
C HIS A 420 7.28 18.37 24.04
N ASP A 421 6.63 17.21 24.17
CA ASP A 421 5.26 16.95 23.75
C ASP A 421 4.40 16.65 24.99
N MET A 422 3.28 15.93 24.84
CA MET A 422 2.40 15.56 25.95
C MET A 422 2.94 14.40 26.81
N ALA A 423 4.13 13.87 26.51
CA ALA A 423 4.70 12.75 27.26
C ALA A 423 5.05 13.16 28.71
N PRO A 424 4.59 12.39 29.72
CA PRO A 424 4.97 12.61 31.11
C PRO A 424 6.38 12.06 31.34
N LEU A 425 7.41 12.84 31.00
CA LEU A 425 8.79 12.44 31.24
C LEU A 425 9.15 12.52 32.74
N PRO A 426 9.71 11.45 33.34
CA PRO A 426 10.40 11.55 34.62
C PRO A 426 11.52 12.60 34.53
N LYS A 427 11.74 13.36 35.60
CA LYS A 427 12.76 14.43 35.63
C LYS A 427 14.15 13.90 35.26
N GLU A 428 14.44 12.67 35.68
CA GLU A 428 15.69 11.96 35.46
C GLU A 428 15.91 11.65 33.96
N ALA A 429 14.85 11.28 33.23
CA ALA A 429 14.92 11.07 31.79
C ALA A 429 15.18 12.39 31.04
N GLY A 430 14.59 13.49 31.51
CA GLY A 430 14.87 14.83 30.98
C GLY A 430 16.32 15.29 31.15
N MET A 431 17.06 14.75 32.14
CA MET A 431 18.49 15.04 32.33
C MET A 431 19.41 14.24 31.41
N ALA A 432 18.93 13.12 30.86
CA ALA A 432 19.72 12.25 29.97
C ALA A 432 19.80 12.77 28.53
N PHE A 433 18.83 13.59 28.11
CA PHE A 433 18.72 14.09 26.73
C PHE A 433 18.98 15.59 26.62
N LYS A 434 19.49 16.02 25.45
CA LYS A 434 19.59 17.44 25.11
C LYS A 434 18.29 17.92 24.46
N ASN A 435 17.18 17.83 25.17
CA ASN A 435 15.81 18.07 24.68
C ASN A 435 15.53 19.50 24.17
N MET A 436 16.50 20.42 24.33
CA MET A 436 16.34 21.81 23.95
C MET A 436 16.86 22.04 22.52
N PRO A 437 16.00 22.21 21.48
CA PRO A 437 16.43 22.65 20.15
C PRO A 437 17.26 23.93 20.17
N ASP A 438 18.19 24.04 19.23
CA ASP A 438 19.03 25.22 19.05
C ASP A 438 18.29 26.32 18.30
N VAL A 439 17.45 25.94 17.34
CA VAL A 439 16.68 26.84 16.49
C VAL A 439 15.38 26.18 16.04
N ILE A 440 14.33 26.98 15.91
CA ILE A 440 13.05 26.58 15.33
C ILE A 440 12.87 27.30 14.00
N VAL A 441 12.49 26.55 12.96
CA VAL A 441 12.18 27.08 11.63
C VAL A 441 10.74 26.76 11.23
N ARG A 442 10.08 27.68 10.53
CA ARG A 442 8.68 27.59 10.10
C ARG A 442 8.58 27.70 8.56
N PRO A 443 8.85 26.61 7.82
CA PRO A 443 8.75 26.62 6.36
C PRO A 443 7.30 26.81 5.91
N GLU A 444 7.11 27.34 4.71
CA GLU A 444 5.81 27.54 4.05
C GLU A 444 5.64 26.64 2.82
N THR A 445 6.74 26.08 2.28
CA THR A 445 6.76 25.24 1.07
C THR A 445 7.61 23.97 1.25
N THR A 446 7.36 22.98 0.41
CA THR A 446 8.12 21.72 0.34
C THR A 446 9.61 21.97 0.05
N GLU A 447 9.93 22.94 -0.82
CA GLU A 447 11.31 23.29 -1.20
C GLU A 447 12.08 23.92 -0.05
N GLN A 448 11.41 24.72 0.79
CA GLN A 448 12.04 25.28 1.98
C GLN A 448 12.43 24.18 2.97
N ILE A 449 11.58 23.16 3.17
CA ILE A 449 11.95 21.98 3.97
C ILE A 449 13.17 21.30 3.35
N ALA A 450 13.14 21.02 2.04
CA ALA A 450 14.24 20.37 1.31
C ALA A 450 15.57 21.10 1.50
N HIS A 451 15.58 22.44 1.43
CA HIS A 451 16.77 23.25 1.66
C HIS A 451 17.25 23.22 3.13
N VAL A 452 16.32 23.24 4.11
CA VAL A 452 16.68 23.09 5.53
C VAL A 452 17.30 21.73 5.80
N VAL A 453 16.69 20.65 5.30
CA VAL A 453 17.20 19.27 5.48
C VAL A 453 18.57 19.11 4.85
N ARG A 454 18.75 19.59 3.62
CA ARG A 454 20.06 19.56 2.93
C ARG A 454 21.14 20.33 3.69
N LEU A 455 20.81 21.50 4.22
CA LEU A 455 21.74 22.29 5.04
C LEU A 455 22.11 21.53 6.32
N ALA A 456 21.12 20.93 6.98
CA ALA A 456 21.33 20.17 8.21
C ALA A 456 22.23 18.94 7.95
N TYR A 457 21.95 18.18 6.89
CA TYR A 457 22.73 17.01 6.49
C TYR A 457 24.20 17.36 6.18
N ALA A 458 24.42 18.41 5.38
CA ALA A 458 25.77 18.88 5.04
C ALA A 458 26.62 19.32 6.24
N HIS A 459 25.97 19.66 7.36
CA HIS A 459 26.62 20.10 8.59
C HIS A 459 26.49 19.09 9.74
N GLY A 460 25.91 17.90 9.53
CA GLY A 460 25.69 16.89 10.58
C GLY A 460 24.80 17.40 11.72
N ILE A 461 23.75 18.15 11.42
CA ILE A 461 22.83 18.73 12.40
C ILE A 461 21.56 17.88 12.46
N PRO A 462 21.12 17.41 13.64
CA PRO A 462 19.85 16.72 13.80
C PRO A 462 18.67 17.61 13.38
N ILE A 463 17.67 16.99 12.76
CA ILE A 463 16.40 17.64 12.42
C ILE A 463 15.23 16.94 13.12
N ILE A 464 14.24 17.71 13.52
CA ILE A 464 13.04 17.19 14.18
C ILE A 464 11.80 17.83 13.54
N PRO A 465 11.08 17.13 12.66
CA PRO A 465 9.78 17.60 12.20
C PRO A 465 8.76 17.53 13.33
N ARG A 466 8.07 18.64 13.59
CA ARG A 466 7.07 18.76 14.66
C ARG A 466 5.75 19.28 14.10
N GLY A 467 4.67 18.56 14.41
CA GLY A 467 3.29 19.03 14.27
C GLY A 467 2.86 19.86 15.48
N ASN A 468 1.65 19.66 15.98
CA ASN A 468 1.15 20.31 17.20
C ASN A 468 1.58 19.60 18.51
N ALA A 469 2.43 18.57 18.42
CA ALA A 469 2.98 17.84 19.58
C ALA A 469 1.94 17.26 20.55
N SER A 470 0.81 16.77 20.03
CA SER A 470 -0.23 16.08 20.81
C SER A 470 0.10 14.62 21.12
N TRP A 471 1.28 14.14 20.71
CA TRP A 471 1.71 12.75 20.95
C TRP A 471 2.18 12.58 22.40
N GLY A 472 1.90 11.43 22.99
CA GLY A 472 2.13 11.17 24.41
C GLY A 472 3.35 10.30 24.72
N LEU A 473 4.19 9.97 23.73
CA LEU A 473 5.31 9.04 23.89
C LEU A 473 6.69 9.64 23.53
N GLY A 474 6.79 10.95 23.28
CA GLY A 474 8.07 11.63 23.10
C GLY A 474 8.59 11.69 21.66
N GLY A 475 7.82 11.25 20.67
CA GLY A 475 8.23 11.11 19.27
C GLY A 475 8.66 12.39 18.55
N CYS A 476 8.34 13.58 19.08
CA CYS A 476 8.84 14.85 18.52
C CYS A 476 9.75 15.63 19.49
N MET A 477 10.29 14.97 20.52
CA MET A 477 11.23 15.60 21.45
C MET A 477 12.64 15.68 20.83
N PRO A 478 13.30 16.84 20.86
CA PRO A 478 14.65 16.99 20.31
C PRO A 478 15.74 16.36 21.17
N THR A 479 15.83 15.03 21.24
CA THR A 479 16.77 14.33 22.13
C THR A 479 18.25 14.69 21.95
N ALA A 480 18.59 15.29 20.81
CA ALA A 480 19.95 15.69 20.42
C ALA A 480 20.08 17.19 20.04
N ALA A 481 19.19 18.07 20.52
CA ALA A 481 19.10 19.48 20.10
C ALA A 481 18.96 19.61 18.57
N GLY A 482 19.53 20.65 17.95
CA GLY A 482 19.51 20.84 16.49
C GLY A 482 18.36 21.70 15.98
N ILE A 483 17.94 21.43 14.75
CA ILE A 483 16.94 22.23 14.03
C ILE A 483 15.57 21.56 14.18
N LEU A 484 14.65 22.26 14.82
CA LEU A 484 13.26 21.83 14.86
C LEU A 484 12.48 22.50 13.72
N ILE A 485 11.77 21.69 12.95
CA ILE A 485 10.96 22.13 11.81
C ILE A 485 9.49 22.13 12.24
N ASP A 486 8.92 23.31 12.46
CA ASP A 486 7.51 23.50 12.80
C ASP A 486 6.67 23.45 11.52
N MET A 487 5.97 22.33 11.35
CA MET A 487 5.11 22.08 10.21
C MET A 487 3.75 22.78 10.36
N SER A 488 3.28 22.94 11.59
CA SER A 488 1.91 23.38 11.91
C SER A 488 1.63 24.86 11.71
N SER A 489 2.62 25.72 11.92
CA SER A 489 2.41 27.18 11.92
C SER A 489 2.09 27.76 10.54
N LYS A 490 2.68 27.19 9.48
CA LYS A 490 2.64 27.77 8.12
C LYS A 490 2.30 26.78 7.01
N MET A 491 2.62 25.49 7.17
CA MET A 491 2.27 24.43 6.22
C MET A 491 1.00 23.69 6.63
N ASN A 492 -0.12 24.42 6.71
CA ASN A 492 -1.38 23.92 7.27
C ASN A 492 -2.60 24.05 6.35
N LYS A 493 -2.38 24.15 5.03
CA LYS A 493 -3.44 24.36 4.04
C LYS A 493 -3.95 23.06 3.44
N VAL A 494 -5.27 22.99 3.22
CA VAL A 494 -5.87 22.04 2.25
C VAL A 494 -5.63 22.62 0.85
N LEU A 495 -4.91 21.87 0.02
CA LEU A 495 -4.43 22.34 -1.28
C LEU A 495 -5.46 22.07 -2.38
N GLU A 496 -6.10 20.89 -2.35
CA GLU A 496 -7.05 20.46 -3.38
C GLU A 496 -8.05 19.48 -2.80
N ILE A 497 -9.33 19.59 -3.17
CA ILE A 497 -10.34 18.55 -2.96
C ILE A 497 -10.98 18.23 -4.32
N ASN A 498 -10.65 17.07 -4.86
CA ASN A 498 -11.09 16.58 -6.15
C ASN A 498 -12.19 15.53 -5.97
N THR A 499 -13.43 15.95 -6.23
CA THR A 499 -14.63 15.15 -6.03
C THR A 499 -14.94 14.19 -7.18
N GLU A 500 -14.28 14.38 -8.33
CA GLU A 500 -14.42 13.49 -9.49
C GLU A 500 -13.54 12.24 -9.34
N GLU A 501 -12.31 12.43 -8.86
CA GLU A 501 -11.32 11.37 -8.64
C GLU A 501 -11.23 10.91 -7.17
N LEU A 502 -12.07 11.48 -6.31
CA LEU A 502 -12.24 11.09 -4.91
C LEU A 502 -10.95 11.16 -4.09
N TYR A 503 -10.24 12.30 -4.15
CA TYR A 503 -9.09 12.57 -3.29
C TYR A 503 -9.03 14.00 -2.72
N VAL A 504 -8.22 14.17 -1.68
CA VAL A 504 -7.85 15.47 -1.10
C VAL A 504 -6.35 15.55 -0.89
N LYS A 505 -5.69 16.61 -1.38
CA LYS A 505 -4.26 16.91 -1.12
C LYS A 505 -4.15 18.00 -0.05
N VAL A 506 -3.31 17.78 0.95
CA VAL A 506 -3.20 18.65 2.14
C VAL A 506 -1.75 18.75 2.61
N GLN A 507 -1.35 19.88 3.19
CA GLN A 507 -0.05 20.04 3.83
C GLN A 507 0.01 19.30 5.17
N ALA A 508 1.16 18.71 5.50
CA ALA A 508 1.33 17.82 6.65
C ALA A 508 1.11 18.50 8.02
N GLY A 509 1.25 19.82 8.11
CA GLY A 509 0.96 20.58 9.32
C GLY A 509 -0.52 20.93 9.52
N CYS A 510 -1.39 20.62 8.56
CA CYS A 510 -2.82 20.88 8.70
C CYS A 510 -3.40 20.03 9.84
N THR A 511 -4.38 20.57 10.57
CA THR A 511 -5.10 19.79 11.58
C THR A 511 -6.15 18.92 10.91
N TRP A 512 -6.40 17.75 11.51
CA TRP A 512 -7.49 16.88 11.04
C TRP A 512 -8.85 17.57 11.08
N LYS A 513 -9.12 18.41 12.08
CA LYS A 513 -10.33 19.24 12.13
C LYS A 513 -10.50 20.11 10.87
N ASN A 514 -9.49 20.89 10.50
CA ASN A 514 -9.58 21.79 9.35
C ASN A 514 -9.80 21.00 8.05
N LEU A 515 -9.11 19.86 7.91
CA LEU A 515 -9.25 18.98 6.76
C LEU A 515 -10.65 18.37 6.67
N LEU A 516 -11.13 17.78 7.77
CA LEU A 516 -12.47 17.16 7.83
C LEU A 516 -13.56 18.21 7.54
N GLU A 517 -13.51 19.39 8.16
CA GLU A 517 -14.47 20.46 7.89
C GLU A 517 -14.45 20.91 6.43
N ALA A 518 -13.28 20.96 5.79
CA ALA A 518 -13.17 21.30 4.38
C ALA A 518 -13.81 20.24 3.46
N CYS A 519 -13.59 18.95 3.75
CA CYS A 519 -14.23 17.84 3.02
C CYS A 519 -15.75 17.81 3.25
N MET A 520 -16.21 17.96 4.50
CA MET A 520 -17.63 17.90 4.87
C MET A 520 -18.43 19.02 4.19
N LYS A 521 -17.86 20.22 4.03
CA LYS A 521 -18.47 21.32 3.26
C LYS A 521 -18.76 20.95 1.81
N LYS A 522 -18.07 19.96 1.24
CA LYS A 522 -18.31 19.44 -0.11
C LYS A 522 -19.15 18.15 -0.12
N GLY A 523 -19.61 17.67 1.03
CA GLY A 523 -20.37 16.41 1.15
C GLY A 523 -19.49 15.16 1.22
N TYR A 524 -18.23 15.28 1.65
CA TYR A 524 -17.29 14.17 1.74
C TYR A 524 -16.67 14.04 3.14
N ILE A 525 -16.20 12.84 3.47
CA ILE A 525 -15.40 12.52 4.65
C ILE A 525 -14.07 11.89 4.23
N ILE A 526 -13.15 11.78 5.17
CA ILE A 526 -11.95 10.94 5.05
C ILE A 526 -12.22 9.65 5.82
N GLY A 527 -11.71 8.52 5.31
CA GLY A 527 -12.05 7.20 5.81
C GLY A 527 -11.75 7.02 7.30
N SER A 528 -10.57 7.43 7.77
CA SER A 528 -10.23 7.38 9.18
C SER A 528 -9.47 8.62 9.67
N TYR A 529 -9.61 8.92 10.95
CA TYR A 529 -8.98 10.08 11.60
C TYR A 529 -8.78 9.85 13.11
N PRO A 530 -7.81 10.52 13.77
CA PRO A 530 -7.52 10.31 15.18
C PRO A 530 -8.59 10.85 16.13
N SER A 531 -8.68 10.31 17.34
CA SER A 531 -9.45 10.94 18.43
C SER A 531 -8.92 12.34 18.80
N SER A 532 -7.61 12.57 18.63
CA SER A 532 -6.97 13.87 18.81
C SER A 532 -7.21 14.85 17.65
N PHE A 533 -8.12 14.57 16.71
CA PHE A 533 -8.35 15.38 15.51
C PHE A 533 -8.49 16.91 15.70
N PRO A 534 -8.99 17.46 16.84
CA PRO A 534 -9.07 18.90 17.00
C PRO A 534 -7.70 19.60 16.90
N ALA A 535 -6.64 18.93 17.38
CA ALA A 535 -5.28 19.46 17.43
C ALA A 535 -4.27 18.62 16.65
N GLY A 536 -4.48 17.31 16.51
CA GLY A 536 -3.57 16.42 15.79
C GLY A 536 -3.38 16.86 14.34
N THR A 537 -2.13 16.86 13.87
CA THR A 537 -1.79 17.21 12.49
C THR A 537 -1.70 15.99 11.59
N ILE A 538 -1.88 16.22 10.29
CA ILE A 538 -1.85 15.16 9.26
C ILE A 538 -0.55 14.36 9.32
N GLY A 539 0.61 15.04 9.20
CA GLY A 539 1.91 14.40 9.17
C GLY A 539 2.21 13.61 10.45
N ALA A 540 1.84 14.14 11.61
CA ALA A 540 2.09 13.47 12.89
C ALA A 540 1.32 12.14 13.01
N TRP A 541 0.06 12.10 12.56
CA TRP A 541 -0.73 10.87 12.63
C TRP A 541 -0.28 9.82 11.60
N ILE A 542 0.13 10.24 10.39
CA ILE A 542 0.73 9.32 9.41
C ILE A 542 2.06 8.76 9.91
N SER A 543 2.91 9.61 10.50
CA SER A 543 4.21 9.22 11.05
C SER A 543 4.10 8.23 12.22
N THR A 544 2.95 8.13 12.87
CA THR A 544 2.70 7.17 13.97
C THR A 544 1.89 5.95 13.52
N ASN A 545 1.52 5.89 12.23
CA ASN A 545 0.60 4.89 11.69
C ASN A 545 -0.69 4.74 12.53
N GLY A 546 -1.26 5.87 12.92
CA GLY A 546 -2.30 5.85 13.94
C GLY A 546 -3.59 5.16 13.52
N MET A 547 -4.30 4.64 14.52
CA MET A 547 -5.66 4.12 14.42
C MET A 547 -6.64 5.12 15.05
N GLY A 548 -7.89 5.13 14.59
CA GLY A 548 -8.89 6.05 15.12
C GLY A 548 -10.31 5.76 14.66
N VAL A 549 -11.15 6.80 14.67
CA VAL A 549 -12.53 6.70 14.20
C VAL A 549 -12.50 6.34 12.72
N GLY A 550 -13.34 5.38 12.31
CA GLY A 550 -13.38 4.91 10.92
C GLY A 550 -12.41 3.77 10.59
N SER A 551 -11.41 3.49 11.44
CA SER A 551 -10.37 2.50 11.11
C SER A 551 -10.88 1.07 10.92
N TYR A 552 -11.99 0.70 11.55
CA TYR A 552 -12.61 -0.61 11.31
C TYR A 552 -13.11 -0.76 9.87
N LYS A 553 -13.77 0.28 9.33
CA LYS A 553 -14.35 0.26 7.98
C LYS A 553 -13.34 0.60 6.88
N TYR A 554 -12.42 1.52 7.16
CA TYR A 554 -11.55 2.14 6.16
C TYR A 554 -10.04 1.91 6.38
N GLY A 555 -9.66 1.14 7.40
CA GLY A 555 -8.27 0.89 7.74
C GLY A 555 -7.59 2.03 8.52
N SER A 556 -6.34 1.77 8.91
CA SER A 556 -5.47 2.69 9.64
C SER A 556 -5.02 3.87 8.78
N ALA A 557 -4.23 4.77 9.37
CA ALA A 557 -3.69 5.95 8.69
C ALA A 557 -3.09 5.63 7.31
N LYS A 558 -2.21 4.63 7.25
CA LYS A 558 -1.50 4.20 6.04
C LYS A 558 -2.42 3.74 4.91
N ASP A 559 -3.58 3.17 5.24
CA ASP A 559 -4.51 2.56 4.28
C ASP A 559 -5.33 3.61 3.53
N ASN A 560 -5.34 4.85 4.04
CA ASN A 560 -6.09 5.97 3.47
C ASN A 560 -5.22 6.90 2.61
N VAL A 561 -3.90 6.72 2.62
CA VAL A 561 -2.94 7.54 1.86
C VAL A 561 -2.79 7.01 0.43
N LEU A 562 -2.95 7.89 -0.54
CA LEU A 562 -2.72 7.62 -1.96
C LEU A 562 -1.33 8.07 -2.43
N ASN A 563 -0.86 9.20 -1.89
CA ASN A 563 0.41 9.81 -2.22
C ASN A 563 0.90 10.70 -1.07
N SER A 564 2.20 10.92 -0.99
CA SER A 564 2.86 11.87 -0.10
C SER A 564 4.14 12.40 -0.74
N GLU A 565 4.43 13.68 -0.51
CA GLU A 565 5.76 14.27 -0.76
C GLU A 565 6.57 14.22 0.54
N VAL A 566 7.71 13.55 0.51
CA VAL A 566 8.59 13.34 1.66
C VAL A 566 9.98 13.86 1.36
N ILE A 567 10.53 14.67 2.26
CA ILE A 567 11.92 15.13 2.18
C ILE A 567 12.80 14.12 2.92
N VAL A 568 13.71 13.46 2.20
CA VAL A 568 14.69 12.54 2.78
C VAL A 568 15.99 13.26 3.15
N ASP A 569 16.91 12.54 3.77
CA ASP A 569 18.17 13.03 4.36
C ASP A 569 19.02 13.94 3.45
N ASP A 570 19.14 13.65 2.16
CA ASP A 570 19.90 14.47 1.21
C ASP A 570 19.14 15.72 0.71
N GLY A 571 17.92 15.94 1.22
CA GLY A 571 17.01 17.00 0.81
C GLY A 571 16.31 16.75 -0.52
N SER A 572 16.33 15.52 -1.05
CA SER A 572 15.50 15.13 -2.19
C SER A 572 14.03 15.01 -1.79
N ILE A 573 13.14 15.36 -2.71
CA ILE A 573 11.69 15.21 -2.54
C ILE A 573 11.29 13.89 -3.20
N VAL A 574 10.81 12.95 -2.37
CA VAL A 574 10.32 11.64 -2.79
C VAL A 574 8.80 11.69 -2.91
N THR A 575 8.28 11.27 -4.05
CA THR A 575 6.84 11.12 -4.30
C THR A 575 6.47 9.65 -4.13
N THR A 576 5.61 9.35 -3.17
CA THR A 576 5.39 7.98 -2.71
C THR A 576 4.29 7.21 -3.45
N GLY A 577 3.45 7.91 -4.22
CA GLY A 577 2.37 7.32 -4.98
C GLY A 577 1.74 8.31 -5.94
N PHE A 578 0.41 8.27 -6.06
CA PHE A 578 -0.33 9.02 -7.08
C PHE A 578 -1.67 9.51 -6.54
N ASN A 579 -2.18 10.63 -7.04
CA ASN A 579 -3.36 11.26 -6.44
C ASN A 579 -4.69 10.62 -6.90
N GLY A 580 -4.89 10.41 -8.21
CA GLY A 580 -6.21 10.06 -8.78
C GLY A 580 -6.41 8.60 -9.21
N VAL A 581 -5.36 7.76 -9.08
CA VAL A 581 -5.38 6.34 -9.46
C VAL A 581 -4.77 5.55 -8.31
N GLY A 582 -5.27 4.34 -8.05
CA GLY A 582 -4.70 3.43 -7.07
C GLY A 582 -3.22 3.16 -7.30
N SER A 583 -2.53 2.62 -6.29
CA SER A 583 -1.08 2.38 -6.29
C SER A 583 -0.61 1.27 -7.25
N TYR A 584 -1.43 0.86 -8.22
CA TYR A 584 -1.04 -0.13 -9.22
C TYR A 584 0.22 0.30 -9.96
N ARG A 585 1.12 -0.65 -10.20
CA ARG A 585 2.43 -0.45 -10.84
C ARG A 585 3.40 0.43 -10.05
N ALA A 586 3.29 0.49 -8.72
CA ALA A 586 4.20 1.22 -7.85
C ALA A 586 5.35 0.38 -7.25
N THR A 587 5.49 -0.93 -7.58
CA THR A 587 6.31 -1.91 -6.82
C THR A 587 5.91 -1.96 -5.34
N TYR A 588 6.87 -2.03 -4.41
CA TYR A 588 6.59 -1.82 -3.00
C TYR A 588 6.07 -0.40 -2.76
N ASN A 589 5.06 -0.30 -1.89
CA ASN A 589 4.31 0.92 -1.65
C ASN A 589 5.07 1.87 -0.73
N LEU A 590 5.71 2.90 -1.31
CA LEU A 590 6.47 3.89 -0.54
C LEU A 590 5.61 4.67 0.48
N ASN A 591 4.29 4.77 0.30
CA ASN A 591 3.43 5.41 1.31
C ASN A 591 3.54 4.68 2.65
N GLN A 592 3.63 3.35 2.61
CA GLN A 592 3.71 2.48 3.79
C GLN A 592 5.11 2.52 4.42
N PHE A 593 6.15 2.73 3.61
CA PHE A 593 7.53 2.84 4.07
C PHE A 593 7.73 4.04 5.02
N PHE A 594 7.09 5.17 4.73
CA PHE A 594 7.19 6.37 5.57
C PHE A 594 6.12 6.45 6.67
N SER A 595 5.06 5.64 6.60
CA SER A 595 4.05 5.59 7.65
C SER A 595 4.56 4.80 8.86
N GLY A 596 4.35 5.33 10.06
CA GLY A 596 4.88 4.73 11.29
C GLY A 596 6.35 5.06 11.57
N ALA A 597 7.06 5.71 10.63
CA ALA A 597 8.50 5.98 10.76
C ALA A 597 8.86 7.07 11.80
N GLU A 598 7.88 7.72 12.44
CA GLU A 598 8.08 8.76 13.46
C GLU A 598 9.03 9.90 13.02
N GLY A 599 9.06 10.20 11.72
CA GLY A 599 9.94 11.23 11.15
C GLY A 599 11.41 10.83 11.01
N THR A 600 11.77 9.58 11.31
CA THR A 600 13.17 9.09 11.27
C THR A 600 13.69 8.80 9.85
N LEU A 601 12.80 8.54 8.89
CA LEU A 601 13.15 8.27 7.49
C LEU A 601 12.99 9.49 6.58
N GLY A 602 12.31 10.53 7.05
CA GLY A 602 12.04 11.73 6.26
C GLY A 602 10.96 12.61 6.86
N THR A 603 10.85 13.82 6.31
CA THR A 603 9.86 14.83 6.72
C THR A 603 8.70 14.87 5.71
N LEU A 604 7.50 14.48 6.16
CA LEU A 604 6.27 14.60 5.36
C LEU A 604 5.93 16.08 5.12
N ALA A 605 5.83 16.50 3.85
CA ALA A 605 5.44 17.86 3.47
C ALA A 605 3.97 17.95 3.05
N THR A 606 3.52 17.05 2.19
CA THR A 606 2.13 16.96 1.75
C THR A 606 1.67 15.50 1.74
N VAL A 607 0.37 15.30 1.94
CA VAL A 607 -0.28 13.99 1.93
C VAL A 607 -1.56 14.09 1.10
N THR A 608 -1.83 13.07 0.30
CA THR A 608 -3.06 12.91 -0.47
C THR A 608 -3.86 11.73 0.09
N PHE A 609 -5.10 11.97 0.46
CA PHE A 609 -6.03 10.96 0.97
C PHE A 609 -7.13 10.64 -0.01
N ARG A 610 -7.64 9.41 0.04
CA ARG A 610 -8.95 9.08 -0.55
C ARG A 610 -10.06 9.75 0.26
N ILE A 611 -11.05 10.33 -0.42
CA ILE A 611 -12.28 10.83 0.20
C ILE A 611 -13.47 9.95 -0.16
N TYR A 612 -14.48 9.95 0.70
CA TYR A 612 -15.69 9.16 0.56
C TYR A 612 -16.91 10.06 0.70
N PRO A 613 -18.00 9.86 -0.06
CA PRO A 613 -19.21 10.64 0.16
C PRO A 613 -19.75 10.44 1.58
N MET A 614 -20.25 11.52 2.16
CA MET A 614 -20.76 11.53 3.52
C MET A 614 -22.12 10.80 3.54
N GLY A 615 -22.16 9.65 4.22
CA GLY A 615 -23.40 8.93 4.51
C GLY A 615 -24.05 9.37 5.82
N GLU A 616 -25.22 8.79 6.14
CA GLU A 616 -25.84 8.93 7.45
C GLU A 616 -25.04 8.16 8.51
N ILE A 617 -24.73 8.79 9.64
CA ILE A 617 -24.07 8.14 10.78
C ILE A 617 -25.13 7.89 11.86
N ARG A 618 -25.29 6.63 12.27
CA ARG A 618 -26.16 6.24 13.39
C ARG A 618 -25.32 5.64 14.52
N CYS A 619 -25.57 6.08 15.74
CA CYS A 619 -24.90 5.56 16.94
C CYS A 619 -25.83 4.57 17.65
N LEU A 620 -25.29 3.40 17.99
CA LEU A 620 -25.95 2.38 18.78
C LEU A 620 -25.15 2.17 20.07
N ALA A 621 -25.84 1.95 21.20
CA ALA A 621 -25.23 1.66 22.48
C ALA A 621 -25.92 0.44 23.12
N TYR A 622 -25.12 -0.42 23.73
CA TYR A 622 -25.56 -1.62 24.42
C TYR A 622 -24.88 -1.69 25.79
N GLU A 623 -25.60 -2.22 26.78
CA GLU A 623 -25.09 -2.44 28.13
C GLU A 623 -25.00 -3.95 28.40
N PHE A 624 -23.97 -4.36 29.14
CA PHE A 624 -23.74 -5.74 29.54
C PHE A 624 -23.50 -5.79 31.05
N ASP A 625 -24.05 -6.82 31.71
CA ASP A 625 -23.90 -7.01 33.17
C ASP A 625 -22.43 -7.18 33.61
N ALA A 626 -21.55 -7.60 32.69
CA ALA A 626 -20.12 -7.74 32.92
C ALA A 626 -19.33 -7.60 31.60
N LEU A 627 -18.08 -7.13 31.67
CA LEU A 627 -17.17 -7.06 30.51
C LEU A 627 -17.08 -8.40 29.76
N LYS A 628 -17.02 -9.52 30.49
CA LYS A 628 -16.93 -10.86 29.89
C LYS A 628 -18.15 -11.24 29.04
N ALA A 629 -19.33 -10.68 29.34
CA ALA A 629 -20.55 -10.95 28.58
C ALA A 629 -20.53 -10.27 27.20
N MET A 630 -19.63 -9.32 26.97
CA MET A 630 -19.46 -8.63 25.69
C MET A 630 -18.68 -9.46 24.66
N ASP A 631 -17.85 -10.42 25.10
CA ASP A 631 -16.95 -11.17 24.22
C ASP A 631 -17.69 -11.87 23.07
N GLY A 632 -18.70 -12.68 23.37
CA GLY A 632 -19.44 -13.46 22.36
C GLY A 632 -20.09 -12.57 21.29
N PRO A 633 -20.95 -11.60 21.68
CA PRO A 633 -21.60 -10.71 20.72
C PRO A 633 -20.64 -9.91 19.84
N ILE A 634 -19.49 -9.47 20.38
CA ILE A 634 -18.48 -8.75 19.59
C ILE A 634 -17.79 -9.71 18.61
N GLN A 635 -17.44 -10.92 19.03
CA GLN A 635 -16.87 -11.94 18.14
C GLN A 635 -17.85 -12.30 17.01
N ASP A 636 -19.14 -12.50 17.33
CA ASP A 636 -20.18 -12.78 16.35
C ASP A 636 -20.35 -11.63 15.34
N MET A 637 -20.27 -10.38 15.79
CA MET A 637 -20.29 -9.20 14.92
C MET A 637 -19.06 -9.14 14.01
N VAL A 638 -17.86 -9.42 14.54
CA VAL A 638 -16.61 -9.41 13.74
C VAL A 638 -16.60 -10.55 12.73
N ALA A 639 -17.17 -11.71 13.08
CA ALA A 639 -17.33 -12.87 12.20
C ALA A 639 -18.47 -12.72 11.18
N ASP A 640 -19.26 -11.64 11.24
CA ASP A 640 -20.32 -11.37 10.28
C ASP A 640 -19.74 -10.82 8.94
N PRO A 641 -19.99 -11.47 7.80
CA PRO A 641 -19.44 -11.06 6.50
C PRO A 641 -19.97 -9.71 5.99
N SER A 642 -21.07 -9.21 6.59
CA SER A 642 -21.76 -7.96 6.23
C SER A 642 -21.62 -6.86 7.27
N ALA A 643 -21.30 -7.16 8.53
CA ALA A 643 -21.18 -6.14 9.57
C ALA A 643 -19.91 -5.30 9.39
N ARG A 644 -20.09 -4.00 9.10
CA ARG A 644 -18.99 -3.04 8.87
C ARG A 644 -19.26 -1.73 9.60
N PRO A 645 -19.36 -1.74 10.94
CA PRO A 645 -19.50 -0.52 11.71
C PRO A 645 -18.38 0.46 11.36
N LEU A 646 -18.70 1.76 11.36
CA LEU A 646 -17.70 2.80 11.18
C LEU A 646 -16.64 2.74 12.30
N HIS A 647 -17.10 2.52 13.52
CA HIS A 647 -16.27 2.46 14.71
C HIS A 647 -16.97 1.61 15.78
N VAL A 648 -16.17 0.89 16.57
CA VAL A 648 -16.63 0.09 17.71
C VAL A 648 -15.76 0.51 18.89
N ALA A 649 -16.40 0.88 20.00
CA ALA A 649 -15.74 1.25 21.23
C ALA A 649 -16.50 0.64 22.41
N TRP A 650 -15.78 0.40 23.49
CA TRP A 650 -16.34 -0.07 24.76
C TRP A 650 -15.64 0.67 25.90
N SER A 651 -16.31 0.73 27.05
CA SER A 651 -15.80 1.32 28.27
C SER A 651 -16.38 0.54 29.44
N ASP A 652 -15.62 0.40 30.51
CA ASP A 652 -16.06 -0.15 31.80
C ASP A 652 -16.75 0.89 32.69
N TYR A 653 -17.10 2.06 32.14
CA TYR A 653 -17.75 3.20 32.79
C TYR A 653 -17.00 3.81 33.98
N ASN A 654 -15.76 3.37 34.28
CA ASN A 654 -14.91 3.94 35.33
C ASN A 654 -13.93 5.00 34.81
#